data_AF-A0A9W4H582-F1
#
_entry.id   AF-A0A9W4H582-F1
#
_cell.length_a   1.000
_cell.length_b   1.000
_cell.length_c   1.000
_cell.angle_alpha   90.00
_cell.angle_beta   90.00
_cell.angle_gamma   90.00
#
_symmetry.space_group_name_H-M   'P 1'
#
loop_
_entity.id
_entity.type
_entity.pdbx_description
1 polymer ?
#
loop_
_entity_poly.entity_id
_entity_poly.type
_entity_poly.pdbx_seq_one_letter_code
_entity_poly.pdbx_strand_id
1 'polypeptide(L)'
;MSVFRPSQAYRADLDIRLGAGRLPSWIRPPAEGAAPNSAAWLVVMPRRAGKTWLAQGVADLRAAGGIVPAGGTVRVDLRSSASVRRTGLGCLTGADAQPPVREGRLVIVDEPALARPGGPGVPPEVLAEGLQRVGETGATAMVLATPAESALLAPHLGPDARKDILRPPVLDAGESERMAARAPQWAPALVEWLRQAEPGWLHTPFLLELVLHTAEERPALRDEPEALLRAAVEVAEDRHEYIQQWFHNGLGEQHRAALRAGRWRAAGLPVALPAADQPAPGARRYGPAPGAEDRQDEVRGGAPLADDPVLARHLPEVLRVHHISDLHHGGRLSSLVDSKDPTQAGHRIATVAGAGTALDSYLDHVRQLAAQGRAPHLVVVTGDVVDRPSDTHGAIARGWLDTLAGLLAPHRDLRPDDPRVLLVGGNHDVSWDLALDPSPQARHRWFASNFAGLPHPDLQLADPRARRLYVGYRGVGLRFALLGSAESGGEAARDEDRELLRGFRERYLAAAGGTREAGPGADTGTDTGTGGGTAADTGTAAGSDSGPGGAGGADVAAVVRDFERHDPGVIARGVLDRLAPERGYVTVAALHHPLSPVPAVEVAPYSGVVNAGQAKRALAAARTSLVLHGHTHLGFAAAERLLGSGPAWTVRIAGAPALASRETEERNGYNELFVSREGGAHTLAVRTVRLDGGQWTPGEVFAFRPGAADERDLAELCADGRP
;
A
#
# COMPACT_ATOMS: atom_id res chain seq x y z
N MET A 1 -41.92 2.34 -12.37
CA MET A 1 -40.70 2.91 -11.76
C MET A 1 -39.62 2.92 -12.82
N SER A 2 -38.96 4.06 -13.06
CA SER A 2 -37.89 4.13 -14.06
C SER A 2 -36.66 3.39 -13.54
N VAL A 3 -36.34 2.27 -14.17
CA VAL A 3 -35.10 1.53 -13.91
C VAL A 3 -33.94 2.49 -14.19
N PHE A 4 -33.08 2.75 -13.19
CA PHE A 4 -31.79 3.41 -13.42
C PHE A 4 -31.09 2.62 -14.52
N ARG A 5 -30.79 3.25 -15.66
CA ARG A 5 -30.03 2.65 -16.75
C ARG A 5 -28.95 3.64 -17.13
N PRO A 6 -27.68 3.41 -16.73
CA PRO A 6 -26.55 4.29 -17.06
C PRO A 6 -26.36 4.57 -18.55
N SER A 7 -27.02 3.78 -19.43
CA SER A 7 -26.96 3.90 -20.88
C SER A 7 -28.22 4.46 -21.55
N GLN A 8 -29.35 4.67 -20.85
CA GLN A 8 -30.64 5.03 -21.47
C GLN A 8 -31.36 6.28 -20.90
N ALA A 9 -30.77 7.02 -19.98
CA ALA A 9 -31.41 8.21 -19.43
C ALA A 9 -31.19 9.46 -20.30
N TYR A 10 -31.90 9.59 -21.42
CA TYR A 10 -32.34 10.92 -21.85
C TYR A 10 -33.81 11.10 -21.48
N ARG A 11 -33.98 11.74 -20.33
CA ARG A 11 -35.21 12.37 -19.87
C ARG A 11 -34.71 13.69 -19.28
N ALA A 12 -35.05 14.83 -19.90
CA ALA A 12 -34.57 16.14 -19.45
C ALA A 12 -34.97 16.44 -17.99
N ASP A 13 -36.05 15.82 -17.50
CA ASP A 13 -36.46 15.82 -16.10
C ASP A 13 -35.52 15.05 -15.15
N LEU A 14 -34.57 14.29 -15.70
CA LEU A 14 -33.56 13.50 -14.99
C LEU A 14 -32.13 14.02 -15.23
N ASP A 15 -31.92 15.29 -15.60
CA ASP A 15 -30.58 15.88 -15.49
C ASP A 15 -30.38 16.44 -14.07
N ILE A 16 -29.44 15.89 -13.30
CA ILE A 16 -29.20 16.36 -11.93
C ILE A 16 -28.49 17.71 -11.89
N ARG A 17 -27.67 18.04 -12.89
CA ARG A 17 -26.92 19.30 -12.93
C ARG A 17 -27.76 20.44 -13.51
N LEU A 18 -28.68 20.12 -14.41
CA LEU A 18 -29.52 21.09 -15.11
C LEU A 18 -30.99 21.10 -14.65
N GLY A 19 -31.29 20.38 -13.56
CA GLY A 19 -32.63 20.25 -12.99
C GLY A 19 -33.29 21.60 -12.66
N ALA A 20 -34.63 21.62 -12.77
CA ALA A 20 -35.48 22.80 -12.53
C ALA A 20 -35.22 24.01 -13.44
N GLY A 21 -34.65 23.81 -14.63
CA GLY A 21 -34.47 24.89 -15.60
C GLY A 21 -33.28 25.81 -15.30
N ARG A 22 -32.36 25.41 -14.42
CA ARG A 22 -31.25 26.28 -13.96
C ARG A 22 -29.90 25.79 -14.48
N LEU A 23 -29.10 26.73 -15.00
CA LEU A 23 -27.69 26.51 -15.33
C LEU A 23 -26.81 26.70 -14.08
N PRO A 24 -25.98 25.69 -13.70
CA PRO A 24 -24.95 25.84 -12.70
C PRO A 24 -24.03 27.02 -13.04
N SER A 25 -23.58 27.74 -12.01
CA SER A 25 -22.75 28.95 -12.19
C SER A 25 -21.49 28.69 -13.02
N TRP A 26 -20.88 27.51 -12.88
CA TRP A 26 -19.63 27.17 -13.56
C TRP A 26 -19.79 26.96 -15.08
N ILE A 27 -20.97 26.51 -15.54
CA ILE A 27 -21.26 26.30 -16.97
C ILE A 27 -22.11 27.43 -17.56
N ARG A 28 -22.62 28.33 -16.70
CA ARG A 28 -23.47 29.44 -17.13
C ARG A 28 -22.82 30.34 -18.18
N PRO A 29 -21.55 30.79 -18.06
CA PRO A 29 -20.95 31.67 -19.06
C PRO A 29 -21.00 31.12 -20.50
N PRO A 30 -20.48 29.91 -20.80
CA PRO A 30 -20.61 29.37 -22.16
C PRO A 30 -22.06 29.09 -22.55
N ALA A 31 -22.88 28.62 -21.62
CA ALA A 31 -24.28 28.31 -21.88
C ALA A 31 -25.15 29.55 -22.13
N GLU A 32 -24.75 30.73 -21.67
CA GLU A 32 -25.39 32.01 -21.98
C GLU A 32 -24.77 32.68 -23.23
N GLY A 33 -23.67 32.12 -23.75
CA GLY A 33 -23.01 32.60 -24.95
C GLY A 33 -21.89 33.61 -24.70
N ALA A 34 -21.41 33.75 -23.46
CA ALA A 34 -20.24 34.57 -23.16
C ALA A 34 -19.05 34.10 -23.99
N ALA A 35 -18.29 35.04 -24.56
CA ALA A 35 -17.11 34.71 -25.34
C ALA A 35 -15.99 34.17 -24.42
N PRO A 36 -15.29 33.09 -24.82
CA PRO A 36 -14.05 32.67 -24.15
C PRO A 36 -12.92 33.69 -24.41
N ASN A 37 -11.86 33.64 -23.61
CA ASN A 37 -10.63 34.40 -23.86
C ASN A 37 -9.79 33.82 -25.02
N SER A 38 -10.07 32.56 -25.40
CA SER A 38 -9.44 31.79 -26.47
C SER A 38 -10.44 31.43 -27.57
N ALA A 39 -10.08 30.51 -28.48
CA ALA A 39 -10.99 30.09 -29.57
C ALA A 39 -12.23 29.32 -29.09
N ALA A 40 -12.23 28.74 -27.89
CA ALA A 40 -13.37 27.99 -27.36
C ALA A 40 -13.33 27.84 -25.83
N TRP A 41 -14.50 27.67 -25.22
CA TRP A 41 -14.59 27.12 -23.87
C TRP A 41 -14.26 25.63 -23.90
N LEU A 42 -13.42 25.17 -22.97
CA LEU A 42 -13.01 23.77 -22.90
C LEU A 42 -13.54 23.13 -21.62
N VAL A 43 -14.63 22.36 -21.73
CA VAL A 43 -15.20 21.63 -20.59
C VAL A 43 -14.53 20.27 -20.51
N VAL A 44 -13.77 20.05 -19.44
CA VAL A 44 -12.96 18.84 -19.26
C VAL A 44 -13.66 17.88 -18.32
N MET A 45 -14.03 16.68 -18.81
CA MET A 45 -14.68 15.67 -17.99
C MET A 45 -14.34 14.21 -18.35
N PRO A 46 -14.42 13.28 -17.37
CA PRO A 46 -14.27 11.84 -17.56
C PRO A 46 -15.33 11.23 -18.52
N ARG A 47 -14.94 10.78 -19.72
CA ARG A 47 -15.76 9.93 -20.64
C ARG A 47 -17.12 10.52 -21.16
N ARG A 48 -17.81 9.70 -21.98
CA ARG A 48 -19.06 9.95 -22.76
C ARG A 48 -20.32 10.18 -21.93
N ALA A 49 -20.48 9.41 -20.85
CA ALA A 49 -21.67 9.46 -19.99
C ALA A 49 -21.57 10.73 -19.13
N GLY A 50 -22.21 11.80 -19.59
CA GLY A 50 -22.10 13.12 -18.99
C GLY A 50 -21.83 14.21 -20.01
N LYS A 51 -20.91 14.01 -20.98
CA LYS A 51 -20.63 14.99 -22.05
C LYS A 51 -21.86 15.22 -22.93
N THR A 52 -22.38 14.15 -23.52
CA THR A 52 -23.57 14.23 -24.37
C THR A 52 -24.80 14.70 -23.58
N TRP A 53 -24.87 14.38 -22.28
CA TRP A 53 -25.94 14.81 -21.39
C TRP A 53 -25.87 16.31 -21.12
N LEU A 54 -24.70 16.82 -20.71
CA LEU A 54 -24.45 18.23 -20.50
C LEU A 54 -24.66 19.03 -21.79
N ALA A 55 -24.14 18.54 -22.92
CA ALA A 55 -24.35 19.14 -24.23
C ALA A 55 -25.84 19.28 -24.57
N GLN A 56 -26.60 18.20 -24.36
CA GLN A 56 -28.03 18.19 -24.65
C GLN A 56 -28.80 19.10 -23.71
N GLY A 57 -28.56 19.02 -22.40
CA GLY A 57 -29.30 19.85 -21.45
C GLY A 57 -28.96 21.34 -21.58
N VAL A 58 -27.73 21.71 -21.91
CA VAL A 58 -27.39 23.10 -22.27
C VAL A 58 -28.16 23.54 -23.51
N ALA A 59 -28.29 22.67 -24.52
CA ALA A 59 -29.07 22.97 -25.72
C ALA A 59 -30.56 23.12 -25.41
N ASP A 60 -31.13 22.25 -24.58
CA ASP A 60 -32.55 22.26 -24.20
C ASP A 60 -32.89 23.48 -23.34
N LEU A 61 -32.06 23.82 -22.36
CA LEU A 61 -32.24 25.00 -21.51
C LEU A 61 -32.21 26.30 -22.33
N ARG A 62 -31.29 26.40 -23.29
CA ARG A 62 -31.26 27.55 -24.22
C ARG A 62 -32.51 27.61 -25.09
N ALA A 63 -33.06 26.47 -25.49
CA ALA A 63 -34.31 26.41 -26.26
C ALA A 63 -35.54 26.79 -25.42
N ALA A 64 -35.58 26.39 -24.15
CA ALA A 64 -36.72 26.61 -23.25
C ALA A 64 -36.74 27.98 -22.57
N GLY A 65 -35.57 28.54 -22.24
CA GLY A 65 -35.45 29.72 -21.38
C GLY A 65 -35.76 31.06 -22.05
N GLY A 66 -35.98 31.11 -23.37
CA GLY A 66 -36.16 32.37 -24.11
C GLY A 66 -34.95 33.32 -24.05
N ILE A 67 -33.84 32.90 -23.43
CA ILE A 67 -32.59 33.66 -23.23
C ILE A 67 -31.97 34.01 -24.59
N VAL A 68 -32.23 33.21 -25.62
CA VAL A 68 -31.74 33.41 -26.99
C VAL A 68 -32.87 33.08 -27.98
N PRO A 69 -33.04 33.82 -29.09
CA PRO A 69 -34.03 33.50 -30.10
C PRO A 69 -33.96 32.04 -30.55
N ALA A 70 -35.13 31.39 -30.67
CA ALA A 70 -35.28 29.98 -31.02
C ALA A 70 -34.38 29.60 -32.21
N GLY A 71 -33.44 28.65 -32.01
CA GLY A 71 -32.44 28.24 -33.00
C GLY A 71 -30.99 28.67 -32.71
N GLY A 72 -30.65 28.93 -31.43
CA GLY A 72 -29.36 29.47 -30.98
C GLY A 72 -28.26 28.45 -30.61
N THR A 73 -28.45 27.14 -30.79
CA THR A 73 -27.44 26.12 -30.43
C THR A 73 -27.27 25.07 -31.52
N VAL A 74 -26.03 24.75 -31.90
CA VAL A 74 -25.68 23.69 -32.86
C VAL A 74 -24.77 22.69 -32.17
N ARG A 75 -25.18 21.42 -32.09
CA ARG A 75 -24.34 20.33 -31.55
C ARG A 75 -23.70 19.53 -32.68
N VAL A 76 -22.43 19.19 -32.53
CA VAL A 76 -21.70 18.36 -33.50
C VAL A 76 -20.85 17.29 -32.79
N ASP A 77 -20.89 16.05 -33.30
CA ASP A 77 -19.97 14.96 -32.92
C ASP A 77 -18.97 14.75 -34.07
N LEU A 78 -17.69 15.12 -33.86
CA LEU A 78 -16.66 15.06 -34.90
C LEU A 78 -16.25 13.62 -35.26
N ARG A 79 -16.68 12.63 -34.48
CA ARG A 79 -16.49 11.22 -34.86
C ARG A 79 -17.46 10.79 -35.95
N SER A 80 -18.58 11.47 -36.07
CA SER A 80 -19.61 11.16 -37.05
C SER A 80 -19.47 12.10 -38.25
N SER A 81 -18.89 11.62 -39.34
CA SER A 81 -18.82 12.40 -40.59
C SER A 81 -20.22 12.82 -41.07
N ALA A 82 -21.25 12.02 -40.77
CA ALA A 82 -22.64 12.39 -41.01
C ALA A 82 -23.13 13.56 -40.13
N SER A 83 -22.69 13.63 -38.87
CA SER A 83 -22.99 14.78 -38.00
C SER A 83 -22.34 16.06 -38.53
N VAL A 84 -21.06 16.00 -38.90
CA VAL A 84 -20.31 17.14 -39.46
C VAL A 84 -20.96 17.64 -40.76
N ARG A 85 -21.30 16.73 -41.68
CA ARG A 85 -22.01 17.09 -42.93
C ARG A 85 -23.38 17.72 -42.67
N ARG A 86 -24.15 17.15 -41.74
CA ARG A 86 -25.51 17.64 -41.42
C ARG A 86 -25.50 19.03 -40.83
N THR A 87 -24.50 19.36 -40.00
CA THR A 87 -24.37 20.70 -39.41
C THR A 87 -23.64 21.68 -40.32
N GLY A 88 -22.98 21.21 -41.38
CA GLY A 88 -22.14 22.01 -42.27
C GLY A 88 -20.86 22.52 -41.61
N LEU A 89 -20.48 21.99 -40.44
CA LEU A 89 -19.29 22.42 -39.67
C LEU A 89 -18.01 21.70 -40.14
N GLY A 90 -17.81 21.60 -41.45
CA GLY A 90 -16.64 20.93 -42.04
C GLY A 90 -15.30 21.60 -41.68
N CYS A 91 -15.32 22.89 -41.35
CA CYS A 91 -14.14 23.64 -40.89
C CYS A 91 -13.51 23.05 -39.62
N LEU A 92 -14.31 22.42 -38.75
CA LEU A 92 -13.81 21.71 -37.55
C LEU A 92 -13.01 20.45 -37.88
N THR A 93 -12.98 20.04 -39.15
CA THR A 93 -12.26 18.88 -39.66
C THR A 93 -11.37 19.22 -40.84
N GLY A 94 -11.06 20.52 -41.05
CA GLY A 94 -10.12 21.00 -42.07
C GLY A 94 -10.71 21.31 -43.45
N ALA A 95 -12.03 21.27 -43.63
CA ALA A 95 -12.64 21.74 -44.88
C ALA A 95 -12.64 23.27 -44.94
N ASP A 96 -12.36 23.86 -46.10
CA ASP A 96 -12.29 25.31 -46.28
C ASP A 96 -13.67 26.02 -46.36
N ALA A 97 -14.73 25.36 -45.92
CA ALA A 97 -16.07 25.94 -45.92
C ALA A 97 -16.23 26.93 -44.76
N GLN A 98 -16.85 28.09 -45.02
CA GLN A 98 -17.26 29.00 -43.97
C GLN A 98 -18.33 28.32 -43.08
N PRO A 99 -18.20 28.37 -41.73
CA PRO A 99 -19.15 27.70 -40.85
C PRO A 99 -20.54 28.33 -40.98
N PRO A 100 -21.63 27.55 -41.11
CA PRO A 100 -23.00 28.06 -41.28
C PRO A 100 -23.63 28.48 -39.93
N VAL A 101 -22.86 29.20 -39.12
CA VAL A 101 -23.27 29.75 -37.82
C VAL A 101 -23.15 31.28 -37.87
N ARG A 102 -23.81 31.94 -36.92
CA ARG A 102 -23.94 33.40 -36.86
C ARG A 102 -23.83 33.88 -35.43
N GLU A 103 -23.68 35.18 -35.26
CA GLU A 103 -23.60 35.85 -33.97
C GLU A 103 -24.67 35.38 -32.98
N GLY A 104 -24.24 35.14 -31.74
CA GLY A 104 -25.11 34.69 -30.64
C GLY A 104 -25.46 33.19 -30.65
N ARG A 105 -25.00 32.42 -31.64
CA ARG A 105 -25.12 30.95 -31.60
C ARG A 105 -24.05 30.30 -30.73
N LEU A 106 -24.42 29.22 -30.04
CA LEU A 106 -23.51 28.33 -29.32
C LEU A 106 -23.25 27.08 -30.15
N VAL A 107 -21.99 26.79 -30.47
CA VAL A 107 -21.56 25.53 -31.09
C VAL A 107 -21.02 24.61 -30.00
N ILE A 108 -21.67 23.48 -29.78
CA ILE A 108 -21.22 22.46 -28.82
C ILE A 108 -20.56 21.32 -29.60
N VAL A 109 -19.24 21.21 -29.46
CA VAL A 109 -18.48 20.04 -29.91
C VAL A 109 -18.51 19.01 -28.79
N ASP A 110 -19.44 18.06 -28.89
CA ASP A 110 -19.65 17.04 -27.85
C ASP A 110 -18.42 16.12 -27.75
N GLU A 111 -17.83 15.81 -28.90
CA GLU A 111 -16.81 14.76 -29.04
C GLU A 111 -15.79 15.18 -30.10
N PRO A 112 -14.64 15.73 -29.68
CA PRO A 112 -13.70 16.40 -30.58
C PRO A 112 -12.87 15.45 -31.44
N ALA A 113 -12.86 14.14 -31.12
CA ALA A 113 -12.20 13.10 -31.91
C ALA A 113 -10.68 13.29 -32.10
N LEU A 114 -10.00 13.93 -31.12
CA LEU A 114 -8.56 14.22 -31.18
C LEU A 114 -7.70 12.98 -30.98
N ALA A 115 -8.15 12.04 -30.13
CA ALA A 115 -7.44 10.79 -29.82
C ALA A 115 -8.33 9.58 -30.14
N ARG A 116 -8.35 9.15 -31.41
CA ARG A 116 -9.12 7.99 -31.85
C ARG A 116 -8.31 6.70 -31.77
N PRO A 117 -8.77 5.66 -31.04
CA PRO A 117 -8.21 4.34 -31.17
C PRO A 117 -8.42 3.81 -32.60
N GLY A 118 -7.35 3.48 -33.32
CA GLY A 118 -7.42 2.76 -34.60
C GLY A 118 -7.72 3.60 -35.86
N GLY A 119 -7.61 4.93 -35.83
CA GLY A 119 -7.72 5.75 -37.03
C GLY A 119 -7.24 7.18 -36.83
N PRO A 120 -7.05 7.96 -37.92
CA PRO A 120 -6.65 9.36 -37.79
C PRO A 120 -7.76 10.14 -37.07
N GLY A 121 -7.43 10.67 -35.90
CA GLY A 121 -8.24 11.69 -35.23
C GLY A 121 -8.23 13.01 -35.99
N VAL A 122 -9.01 13.99 -35.53
CA VAL A 122 -8.86 15.37 -36.02
C VAL A 122 -7.55 15.91 -35.45
N PRO A 123 -6.63 16.46 -36.26
CA PRO A 123 -5.43 17.11 -35.74
C PRO A 123 -5.82 18.28 -34.81
N PRO A 124 -5.22 18.43 -33.61
CA PRO A 124 -5.58 19.48 -32.66
C PRO A 124 -5.50 20.89 -33.23
N GLU A 125 -4.50 21.17 -34.07
CA GLU A 125 -4.31 22.44 -34.77
C GLU A 125 -5.46 22.72 -35.76
N VAL A 126 -5.95 21.69 -36.46
CA VAL A 126 -7.07 21.82 -37.41
C VAL A 126 -8.36 22.11 -36.67
N LEU A 127 -8.61 21.43 -35.54
CA LEU A 127 -9.77 21.73 -34.71
C LEU A 127 -9.71 23.15 -34.15
N ALA A 128 -8.56 23.59 -33.65
CA ALA A 128 -8.36 24.92 -33.11
C ALA A 128 -8.62 26.02 -34.17
N GLU A 129 -8.10 25.86 -35.38
CA GLU A 129 -8.36 26.77 -36.51
C GLU A 129 -9.86 26.80 -36.86
N GLY A 130 -10.50 25.63 -36.93
CA GLY A 130 -11.94 25.54 -37.18
C GLY A 130 -12.78 26.23 -36.10
N LEU A 131 -12.39 26.13 -34.83
CA LEU A 131 -13.03 26.81 -33.70
C LEU A 131 -12.83 28.33 -33.78
N GLN A 132 -11.64 28.79 -34.17
CA GLN A 132 -11.38 30.21 -34.43
C GLN A 132 -12.30 30.74 -35.54
N ARG A 133 -12.43 30.01 -36.66
CA ARG A 133 -13.36 30.38 -37.76
C ARG A 133 -14.82 30.42 -37.29
N VAL A 134 -15.22 29.56 -36.35
CA VAL A 134 -16.54 29.66 -35.70
C VAL A 134 -16.65 30.96 -34.89
N GLY A 135 -15.63 31.30 -34.10
CA GLY A 135 -15.55 32.54 -33.33
C GLY A 135 -15.64 33.81 -34.19
N GLU A 136 -15.00 33.82 -35.36
CA GLU A 136 -15.03 34.93 -36.33
C GLU A 136 -16.45 35.25 -36.86
N THR A 137 -17.39 34.31 -36.76
CA THR A 137 -18.81 34.56 -37.10
C THR A 137 -19.60 35.23 -35.98
N GLY A 138 -18.96 35.50 -34.83
CA GLY A 138 -19.61 35.95 -33.59
C GLY A 138 -20.29 34.84 -32.80
N ALA A 139 -20.10 33.57 -33.20
CA ALA A 139 -20.62 32.41 -32.47
C ALA A 139 -19.65 31.99 -31.35
N THR A 140 -20.21 31.48 -30.26
CA THR A 140 -19.43 30.93 -29.14
C THR A 140 -19.23 29.44 -29.33
N ALA A 141 -18.00 28.95 -29.19
CA ALA A 141 -17.72 27.51 -29.23
C ALA A 141 -17.48 26.95 -27.82
N MET A 142 -18.02 25.77 -27.56
CA MET A 142 -17.78 24.98 -26.36
C MET A 142 -17.40 23.55 -26.75
N VAL A 143 -16.23 23.10 -26.31
CA VAL A 143 -15.72 21.75 -26.58
C VAL A 143 -15.79 20.93 -25.31
N LEU A 144 -16.46 19.77 -25.38
CA LEU A 144 -16.49 18.79 -24.30
C LEU A 144 -15.37 17.76 -24.52
N ALA A 145 -14.29 17.88 -23.76
CA ALA A 145 -13.08 17.08 -23.95
C ALA A 145 -12.82 16.17 -22.74
N THR A 146 -12.20 15.02 -22.98
CA THR A 146 -11.51 14.26 -21.93
C THR A 146 -10.24 15.00 -21.48
N PRO A 147 -9.62 14.67 -20.33
CA PRO A 147 -8.37 15.31 -19.93
C PRO A 147 -7.24 15.14 -20.96
N ALA A 148 -7.13 13.97 -21.61
CA ALA A 148 -6.16 13.73 -22.69
C ALA A 148 -6.45 14.59 -23.93
N GLU A 149 -7.71 14.65 -24.39
CA GLU A 149 -8.12 15.53 -25.48
C GLU A 149 -7.88 17.01 -25.14
N SER A 150 -8.11 17.41 -23.89
CA SER A 150 -7.84 18.76 -23.42
C SER A 150 -6.34 19.08 -23.41
N ALA A 151 -5.49 18.14 -22.99
CA ALA A 151 -4.04 18.31 -23.03
C ALA A 151 -3.51 18.44 -24.46
N LEU A 152 -4.13 17.75 -25.42
CA LEU A 152 -3.82 17.88 -26.85
C LEU A 152 -4.32 19.21 -27.43
N LEU A 153 -5.53 19.65 -27.10
CA LEU A 153 -6.15 20.82 -27.73
C LEU A 153 -5.70 22.15 -27.13
N ALA A 154 -5.57 22.23 -25.79
CA ALA A 154 -5.32 23.50 -25.09
C ALA A 154 -4.09 24.28 -25.59
N PRO A 155 -2.95 23.64 -25.95
CA PRO A 155 -1.80 24.35 -26.52
C PRO A 155 -2.11 25.10 -27.83
N HIS A 156 -3.11 24.65 -28.60
CA HIS A 156 -3.47 25.23 -29.90
C HIS A 156 -4.57 26.29 -29.80
N LEU A 157 -5.26 26.40 -28.66
CA LEU A 157 -6.31 27.41 -28.45
C LEU A 157 -5.75 28.80 -28.09
N GLY A 158 -4.45 28.90 -27.80
CA GLY A 158 -3.75 30.13 -27.44
C GLY A 158 -3.37 30.24 -25.95
N PRO A 159 -2.60 31.27 -25.56
CA PRO A 159 -2.03 31.39 -24.21
C PRO A 159 -3.09 31.55 -23.11
N ASP A 160 -4.25 32.11 -23.45
CA ASP A 160 -5.35 32.33 -22.50
C ASP A 160 -6.28 31.13 -22.34
N ALA A 161 -6.10 30.05 -23.13
CA ALA A 161 -6.97 28.87 -23.09
C ALA A 161 -7.14 28.29 -21.68
N ARG A 162 -6.11 28.38 -20.84
CA ARG A 162 -6.17 27.92 -19.44
C ARG A 162 -7.25 28.61 -18.61
N LYS A 163 -7.61 29.86 -18.93
CA LYS A 163 -8.67 30.63 -18.26
C LYS A 163 -10.07 30.16 -18.66
N ASP A 164 -10.19 29.49 -19.80
CA ASP A 164 -11.45 29.00 -20.38
C ASP A 164 -11.66 27.49 -20.18
N ILE A 165 -10.77 26.84 -19.42
CA ILE A 165 -10.93 25.43 -19.04
C ILE A 165 -11.93 25.35 -17.88
N LEU A 166 -13.05 24.71 -18.14
CA LEU A 166 -14.11 24.46 -17.15
C LEU A 166 -14.03 23.00 -16.69
N ARG A 167 -13.97 22.78 -15.38
CA ARG A 167 -14.05 21.45 -14.77
C ARG A 167 -15.33 21.39 -13.95
N PRO A 168 -16.20 20.37 -14.15
CA PRO A 168 -17.37 20.21 -13.31
C PRO A 168 -16.96 20.10 -11.83
N PRO A 169 -17.61 20.81 -10.91
CA PRO A 169 -17.38 20.64 -9.48
C PRO A 169 -17.89 19.27 -9.01
N VAL A 170 -17.44 18.86 -7.82
CA VAL A 170 -18.05 17.76 -7.05
C VAL A 170 -19.55 18.02 -6.91
N LEU A 171 -20.35 16.95 -6.84
CA LEU A 171 -21.79 17.09 -6.67
C LEU A 171 -22.11 17.85 -5.38
N ASP A 172 -22.90 18.92 -5.48
CA ASP A 172 -23.43 19.55 -4.28
C ASP A 172 -24.52 18.68 -3.60
N ALA A 173 -24.91 19.06 -2.39
CA ALA A 173 -25.92 18.33 -1.63
C ALA A 173 -27.25 18.23 -2.41
N GLY A 174 -27.66 19.30 -3.09
CA GLY A 174 -28.89 19.34 -3.86
C GLY A 174 -28.82 18.49 -5.14
N GLU A 175 -27.68 18.46 -5.83
CA GLU A 175 -27.42 17.58 -6.98
C GLU A 175 -27.49 16.11 -6.53
N SER A 176 -26.89 15.78 -5.38
CA SER A 176 -26.92 14.44 -4.78
C SER A 176 -28.34 14.03 -4.35
N GLU A 177 -29.08 14.92 -3.69
CA GLU A 177 -30.49 14.72 -3.30
C GLU A 177 -31.40 14.49 -4.51
N ARG A 178 -31.24 15.29 -5.57
CA ARG A 178 -31.99 15.09 -6.83
C ARG A 178 -31.71 13.73 -7.46
N MET A 179 -30.49 13.22 -7.34
CA MET A 179 -30.16 11.88 -7.81
C MET A 179 -30.82 10.81 -6.95
N ALA A 180 -30.75 10.95 -5.62
CA ALA A 180 -31.36 10.05 -4.66
C ALA A 180 -32.90 10.02 -4.75
N ALA A 181 -33.54 11.16 -5.03
CA ALA A 181 -34.99 11.30 -5.11
C ALA A 181 -35.64 10.42 -6.19
N ARG A 182 -34.86 9.88 -7.14
CA ARG A 182 -35.34 8.92 -8.14
C ARG A 182 -35.69 7.55 -7.54
N ALA A 183 -35.12 7.22 -6.38
CA ALA A 183 -35.36 5.99 -5.64
C ALA A 183 -35.56 6.31 -4.14
N PRO A 184 -36.66 7.00 -3.79
CA PRO A 184 -36.81 7.70 -2.51
C PRO A 184 -36.88 6.78 -1.29
N GLN A 185 -37.15 5.48 -1.50
CA GLN A 185 -37.30 4.52 -0.40
C GLN A 185 -35.97 4.13 0.26
N TRP A 186 -34.86 4.18 -0.47
CA TRP A 186 -33.57 3.66 0.02
C TRP A 186 -32.37 4.52 -0.37
N ALA A 187 -32.41 5.23 -1.51
CA ALA A 187 -31.26 5.97 -2.02
C ALA A 187 -30.81 7.14 -1.12
N PRO A 188 -31.70 7.92 -0.46
CA PRO A 188 -31.26 9.01 0.42
C PRO A 188 -30.36 8.53 1.57
N ALA A 189 -30.70 7.41 2.19
CA ALA A 189 -29.90 6.82 3.28
C ALA A 189 -28.52 6.37 2.79
N LEU A 190 -28.47 5.74 1.60
CA LEU A 190 -27.21 5.35 0.99
C LEU A 190 -26.33 6.55 0.62
N VAL A 191 -26.91 7.62 0.07
CA VAL A 191 -26.17 8.85 -0.26
C VAL A 191 -25.62 9.55 1.00
N GLU A 192 -26.38 9.54 2.09
CA GLU A 192 -25.89 10.02 3.38
C GLU A 192 -24.70 9.18 3.86
N TRP A 193 -24.80 7.85 3.78
CA TRP A 193 -23.70 6.97 4.14
C TRP A 193 -22.45 7.21 3.26
N LEU A 194 -22.62 7.35 1.94
CA LEU A 194 -21.51 7.68 1.03
C LEU A 194 -20.85 9.00 1.40
N ARG A 195 -21.63 10.02 1.77
CA ARG A 195 -21.08 11.32 2.17
C ARG A 195 -20.18 11.21 3.40
N GLN A 196 -20.53 10.35 4.34
CA GLN A 196 -19.82 10.18 5.60
C GLN A 196 -18.60 9.25 5.47
N ALA A 197 -18.76 8.13 4.76
CA ALA A 197 -17.76 7.08 4.71
C ALA A 197 -16.88 7.15 3.45
N GLU A 198 -17.46 7.49 2.29
CA GLU A 198 -16.85 7.28 0.98
C GLU A 198 -17.20 8.43 0.01
N PRO A 199 -16.88 9.70 0.35
CA PRO A 199 -17.35 10.89 -0.38
C PRO A 199 -16.87 10.94 -1.84
N GLY A 200 -15.82 10.18 -2.18
CA GLY A 200 -15.32 10.03 -3.54
C GLY A 200 -16.38 9.58 -4.55
N TRP A 201 -17.38 8.80 -4.12
CA TRP A 201 -18.49 8.39 -4.99
C TRP A 201 -19.45 9.53 -5.37
N LEU A 202 -19.38 10.67 -4.66
CA LEU A 202 -20.15 11.87 -4.95
C LEU A 202 -19.38 12.85 -5.86
N HIS A 203 -18.15 12.51 -6.29
CA HIS A 203 -17.35 13.39 -7.13
C HIS A 203 -17.93 13.59 -8.52
N THR A 204 -18.60 12.57 -9.07
CA THR A 204 -19.20 12.67 -10.40
C THR A 204 -20.62 12.09 -10.42
N PRO A 205 -21.52 12.63 -11.26
CA PRO A 205 -22.82 12.04 -11.53
C PRO A 205 -22.73 10.55 -11.88
N PHE A 206 -21.73 10.16 -12.66
CA PHE A 206 -21.55 8.79 -13.12
C PHE A 206 -21.31 7.83 -11.96
N LEU A 207 -20.41 8.18 -11.03
CA LEU A 207 -20.09 7.33 -9.89
C LEU A 207 -21.29 7.13 -8.98
N LEU A 208 -22.01 8.21 -8.64
CA LEU A 208 -23.21 8.11 -7.83
C LEU A 208 -24.31 7.31 -8.55
N GLU A 209 -24.55 7.57 -9.84
CA GLU A 209 -25.50 6.81 -10.65
C GLU A 209 -25.16 5.33 -10.71
N LEU A 210 -23.88 5.00 -10.84
CA LEU A 210 -23.41 3.62 -10.89
C LEU A 210 -23.69 2.87 -9.59
N VAL A 211 -23.45 3.50 -8.44
CA VAL A 211 -23.75 2.89 -7.13
C VAL A 211 -25.26 2.71 -6.97
N LEU A 212 -26.06 3.72 -7.27
CA LEU A 212 -27.52 3.63 -7.19
C LEU A 212 -28.07 2.57 -8.15
N HIS A 213 -27.54 2.50 -9.37
CA HIS A 213 -27.92 1.47 -10.34
C HIS A 213 -27.57 0.07 -9.84
N THR A 214 -26.37 -0.11 -9.28
CA THR A 214 -25.92 -1.41 -8.74
C THR A 214 -26.80 -1.82 -7.56
N ALA A 215 -27.19 -0.89 -6.69
CA ALA A 215 -28.12 -1.10 -5.58
C ALA A 215 -29.54 -1.43 -6.06
N GLU A 216 -29.96 -0.87 -7.19
CA GLU A 216 -31.24 -1.20 -7.82
C GLU A 216 -31.23 -2.60 -8.43
N GLU A 217 -30.17 -2.97 -9.16
CA GLU A 217 -30.01 -4.31 -9.76
C GLU A 217 -29.77 -5.41 -8.71
N ARG A 218 -29.19 -5.07 -7.55
CA ARG A 218 -28.84 -6.01 -6.48
C ARG A 218 -29.38 -5.55 -5.11
N PRO A 219 -30.69 -5.65 -4.84
CA PRO A 219 -31.30 -5.11 -3.62
C PRO A 219 -30.71 -5.64 -2.32
N ALA A 220 -30.23 -6.90 -2.29
CA ALA A 220 -29.61 -7.50 -1.12
C ALA A 220 -28.32 -6.79 -0.66
N LEU A 221 -27.64 -6.05 -1.55
CA LEU A 221 -26.41 -5.32 -1.21
C LEU A 221 -26.68 -3.96 -0.56
N ARG A 222 -27.93 -3.50 -0.50
CA ARG A 222 -28.27 -2.17 0.07
C ARG A 222 -27.92 -2.06 1.55
N ASP A 223 -28.01 -3.17 2.27
CA ASP A 223 -27.66 -3.26 3.69
C ASP A 223 -26.18 -3.64 3.92
N GLU A 224 -25.42 -3.85 2.83
CA GLU A 224 -23.99 -4.20 2.84
C GLU A 224 -23.20 -3.19 1.98
N PRO A 225 -23.08 -1.92 2.42
CA PRO A 225 -22.61 -0.84 1.57
C PRO A 225 -21.18 -1.06 1.03
N GLU A 226 -20.28 -1.70 1.77
CA GLU A 226 -18.96 -2.07 1.24
C GLU A 226 -19.03 -3.09 0.10
N ALA A 227 -19.91 -4.09 0.23
CA ALA A 227 -20.12 -5.11 -0.81
C ALA A 227 -20.78 -4.48 -2.05
N LEU A 228 -21.70 -3.54 -1.85
CA LEU A 228 -22.29 -2.73 -2.91
C LEU A 228 -21.22 -1.93 -3.65
N LEU A 229 -20.34 -1.21 -2.93
CA LEU A 229 -19.25 -0.47 -3.56
C LEU A 229 -18.28 -1.38 -4.31
N ARG A 230 -18.03 -2.59 -3.80
CA ARG A 230 -17.25 -3.59 -4.54
C ARG A 230 -17.90 -3.98 -5.86
N ALA A 231 -19.20 -4.31 -5.82
CA ALA A 231 -19.95 -4.61 -7.03
C ALA A 231 -19.98 -3.43 -8.01
N ALA A 232 -20.11 -2.20 -7.52
CA ALA A 232 -20.13 -1.00 -8.36
C ALA A 232 -18.79 -0.80 -9.10
N VAL A 233 -17.65 -1.03 -8.42
CA VAL A 233 -16.32 -1.00 -9.05
C VAL A 233 -16.18 -2.07 -10.12
N GLU A 234 -16.59 -3.31 -9.84
CA GLU A 234 -16.57 -4.40 -10.84
C GLU A 234 -17.41 -4.03 -12.08
N VAL A 235 -18.61 -3.47 -11.90
CA VAL A 235 -19.45 -3.00 -13.01
C VAL A 235 -18.78 -1.83 -13.75
N ALA A 236 -18.10 -0.92 -13.05
CA ALA A 236 -17.32 0.16 -13.66
C ALA A 236 -16.22 -0.40 -14.58
N GLU A 237 -15.48 -1.39 -14.10
CA GLU A 237 -14.36 -2.02 -14.80
C GLU A 237 -14.84 -2.86 -15.98
N ASP A 238 -15.76 -3.81 -15.75
CA ASP A 238 -16.15 -4.82 -16.74
C ASP A 238 -17.13 -4.29 -17.79
N ARG A 239 -18.20 -3.63 -17.34
CA ARG A 239 -19.29 -3.19 -18.24
C ARG A 239 -19.01 -1.83 -18.85
N HIS A 240 -18.35 -0.96 -18.10
CA HIS A 240 -18.12 0.40 -18.51
C HIS A 240 -16.68 0.66 -18.98
N GLU A 241 -15.75 -0.28 -18.81
CA GLU A 241 -14.33 -0.09 -19.16
C GLU A 241 -13.76 1.21 -18.55
N TYR A 242 -14.23 1.57 -17.35
CA TYR A 242 -13.97 2.89 -16.76
C TYR A 242 -12.48 3.17 -16.67
N ILE A 243 -11.69 2.19 -16.22
CA ILE A 243 -10.24 2.29 -16.15
C ILE A 243 -9.61 2.49 -17.53
N GLN A 244 -9.99 1.67 -18.52
CA GLN A 244 -9.44 1.81 -19.87
C GLN A 244 -9.67 3.20 -20.43
N GLN A 245 -10.86 3.76 -20.22
CA GLN A 245 -11.20 5.03 -20.82
C GLN A 245 -10.76 6.22 -20.01
N TRP A 246 -10.79 6.10 -18.68
CA TRP A 246 -10.46 7.19 -17.81
C TRP A 246 -8.99 7.25 -17.51
N PHE A 247 -8.40 6.14 -17.09
CA PHE A 247 -6.99 6.06 -16.75
C PHE A 247 -6.10 5.92 -17.99
N HIS A 248 -6.33 4.91 -18.83
CA HIS A 248 -5.43 4.61 -19.94
C HIS A 248 -5.61 5.55 -21.14
N ASN A 249 -6.85 5.81 -21.55
CA ASN A 249 -7.14 6.69 -22.69
C ASN A 249 -7.35 8.15 -22.28
N GLY A 250 -7.84 8.39 -21.06
CA GLY A 250 -8.31 9.69 -20.60
C GLY A 250 -7.24 10.54 -19.93
N LEU A 251 -6.17 9.94 -19.41
CA LEU A 251 -5.03 10.65 -18.84
C LEU A 251 -3.84 10.58 -19.79
N GLY A 252 -3.05 11.66 -19.81
CA GLY A 252 -1.70 11.62 -20.40
C GLY A 252 -0.76 10.77 -19.55
N GLU A 253 0.32 10.28 -20.16
CA GLU A 253 1.35 9.47 -19.47
C GLU A 253 1.93 10.19 -18.24
N GLN A 254 2.21 11.49 -18.36
CA GLN A 254 2.71 12.31 -17.25
C GLN A 254 1.74 12.38 -16.06
N HIS A 255 0.43 12.47 -16.32
CA HIS A 255 -0.58 12.50 -15.25
C HIS A 255 -0.70 11.13 -14.56
N ARG A 256 -0.66 10.03 -15.32
CA ARG A 256 -0.61 8.68 -14.72
C ARG A 256 0.64 8.49 -13.87
N ALA A 257 1.80 8.94 -14.37
CA ALA A 257 3.04 8.90 -13.63
C ALA A 257 2.97 9.71 -12.34
N ALA A 258 2.36 10.90 -12.38
CA ALA A 258 2.17 11.71 -11.19
C ALA A 258 1.22 11.08 -10.17
N LEU A 259 0.13 10.42 -10.61
CA LEU A 259 -0.74 9.65 -9.71
C LEU A 259 0.03 8.52 -9.00
N ARG A 260 0.83 7.75 -9.75
CA ARG A 260 1.68 6.70 -9.19
C ARG A 260 2.68 7.28 -8.20
N ALA A 261 3.39 8.35 -8.57
CA ALA A 261 4.35 9.02 -7.70
C ALA A 261 3.70 9.59 -6.42
N GLY A 262 2.50 10.15 -6.53
CA GLY A 262 1.70 10.61 -5.39
C GLY A 262 1.41 9.51 -4.38
N ARG A 263 1.06 8.30 -4.84
CA ARG A 263 0.83 7.12 -3.99
C ARG A 263 2.09 6.71 -3.23
N TRP A 264 3.23 6.62 -3.91
CA TRP A 264 4.49 6.26 -3.26
C TRP A 264 4.94 7.32 -2.24
N ARG A 265 4.69 8.61 -2.51
CA ARG A 265 4.94 9.69 -1.55
C ARG A 265 4.03 9.64 -0.34
N ALA A 266 2.74 9.34 -0.51
CA ALA A 266 1.84 9.12 0.60
C ALA A 266 2.33 7.96 1.49
N ALA A 267 2.92 6.94 0.87
CA ALA A 267 3.62 5.86 1.57
C ALA A 267 5.01 6.27 2.11
N GLY A 268 5.41 7.54 2.08
CA GLY A 268 6.65 8.03 2.68
C GLY A 268 7.92 7.66 1.91
N LEU A 269 7.82 7.42 0.60
CA LEU A 269 8.98 7.27 -0.29
C LEU A 269 9.31 8.59 -1.01
N PRO A 270 10.59 8.93 -1.14
CA PRO A 270 11.03 10.15 -1.81
C PRO A 270 11.00 9.98 -3.34
N VAL A 271 9.85 10.16 -3.97
CA VAL A 271 9.72 10.13 -5.44
C VAL A 271 9.70 11.55 -5.99
N ALA A 272 10.46 11.88 -7.03
CA ALA A 272 10.31 13.17 -7.70
C ALA A 272 9.00 13.21 -8.51
N LEU A 273 8.25 14.32 -8.45
CA LEU A 273 7.10 14.52 -9.31
C LEU A 273 7.61 15.02 -10.67
N PRO A 274 7.03 14.56 -11.79
CA PRO A 274 7.28 15.16 -13.09
C PRO A 274 7.03 16.68 -13.03
N ALA A 275 7.89 17.46 -13.70
CA ALA A 275 7.82 18.93 -13.69
C ALA A 275 6.45 19.48 -14.16
N ALA A 276 5.71 18.71 -14.96
CA ALA A 276 4.39 19.09 -15.49
C ALA A 276 3.30 19.28 -14.41
N ASP A 277 3.45 18.63 -13.25
CA ASP A 277 2.49 18.70 -12.14
C ASP A 277 2.90 19.67 -11.02
N GLN A 278 4.08 20.30 -11.14
CA GLN A 278 4.32 21.50 -10.35
C GLN A 278 3.38 22.57 -10.89
N PRO A 279 2.44 23.10 -10.09
CA PRO A 279 1.58 24.17 -10.55
C PRO A 279 2.50 25.27 -11.07
N ALA A 280 2.35 25.62 -12.36
CA ALA A 280 3.17 26.65 -12.97
C ALA A 280 3.21 27.86 -12.02
N PRO A 281 4.37 28.49 -11.76
CA PRO A 281 4.43 29.65 -10.87
C PRO A 281 3.38 30.68 -11.29
N GLY A 282 2.36 30.89 -10.45
CA GLY A 282 1.24 31.79 -10.75
C GLY A 282 -0.04 31.17 -11.33
N ALA A 283 -0.13 29.84 -11.48
CA ALA A 283 -1.40 29.16 -11.75
C ALA A 283 -2.31 29.34 -10.54
N ARG A 284 -3.17 30.38 -10.57
CA ARG A 284 -4.19 30.63 -9.57
C ARG A 284 -5.05 29.37 -9.45
N ARG A 285 -4.99 28.68 -8.31
CA ARG A 285 -6.10 27.84 -7.86
C ARG A 285 -7.31 28.76 -7.85
N TYR A 286 -8.38 28.39 -8.55
CA TYR A 286 -9.61 29.20 -8.59
C TYR A 286 -10.08 29.42 -7.15
N GLY A 287 -9.82 30.60 -6.61
CA GLY A 287 -10.45 31.07 -5.39
C GLY A 287 -11.93 31.29 -5.64
N PRO A 288 -12.77 31.27 -4.58
CA PRO A 288 -14.17 31.62 -4.72
C PRO A 288 -14.31 33.03 -5.33
N ALA A 289 -15.43 33.27 -6.00
CA ALA A 289 -15.76 34.57 -6.57
C ALA A 289 -15.66 35.68 -5.49
N PRO A 290 -15.26 36.91 -5.85
CA PRO A 290 -15.20 38.02 -4.91
C PRO A 290 -16.60 38.28 -4.35
N GLY A 291 -16.76 38.14 -3.02
CA GLY A 291 -18.04 38.30 -2.31
C GLY A 291 -18.46 37.14 -1.41
N ALA A 292 -17.71 36.03 -1.39
CA ALA A 292 -17.85 35.01 -0.34
C ALA A 292 -17.00 35.40 0.87
N GLU A 293 -17.50 36.34 1.68
CA GLU A 293 -16.82 36.80 2.90
C GLU A 293 -16.83 35.70 3.99
N ASP A 294 -15.63 35.39 4.50
CA ASP A 294 -15.34 34.87 5.85
C ASP A 294 -15.93 33.54 6.32
N ARG A 295 -15.93 32.51 5.47
CA ARG A 295 -15.73 31.14 5.97
C ARG A 295 -14.43 30.58 5.46
N GLN A 296 -13.50 30.34 6.39
CA GLN A 296 -12.29 29.55 6.23
C GLN A 296 -12.63 28.08 5.89
N ASP A 297 -13.39 27.83 4.84
CA ASP A 297 -13.54 26.49 4.27
C ASP A 297 -12.42 26.30 3.25
N GLU A 298 -11.38 25.58 3.66
CA GLU A 298 -10.24 25.08 2.87
C GLU A 298 -10.65 24.19 1.67
N VAL A 299 -11.94 24.05 1.35
CA VAL A 299 -12.44 23.12 0.34
C VAL A 299 -12.94 23.87 -0.88
N ARG A 300 -12.05 24.12 -1.84
CA ARG A 300 -12.38 24.20 -3.29
C ARG A 300 -11.14 24.23 -4.19
N GLY A 301 -10.09 23.48 -3.81
CA GLY A 301 -9.31 22.78 -4.83
C GLY A 301 -10.15 21.57 -5.26
N GLY A 302 -10.40 21.37 -6.56
CA GLY A 302 -11.08 20.16 -7.01
C GLY A 302 -10.43 18.93 -6.38
N ALA A 303 -11.24 17.99 -5.89
CA ALA A 303 -10.74 16.78 -5.27
C ALA A 303 -9.66 16.17 -6.17
N PRO A 304 -8.45 15.90 -5.65
CA PRO A 304 -7.40 15.29 -6.45
C PRO A 304 -7.96 14.03 -7.14
N LEU A 305 -7.51 13.80 -8.36
CA LEU A 305 -7.87 12.64 -9.16
C LEU A 305 -7.60 11.29 -8.43
N ALA A 306 -6.74 11.34 -7.41
CA ALA A 306 -6.46 10.26 -6.46
C ALA A 306 -7.67 9.86 -5.59
N ASP A 307 -8.65 10.74 -5.43
CA ASP A 307 -9.83 10.53 -4.58
C ASP A 307 -11.02 9.91 -5.36
N ASP A 308 -10.84 9.60 -6.65
CA ASP A 308 -11.83 8.81 -7.38
C ASP A 308 -11.76 7.35 -6.88
N PRO A 309 -12.87 6.79 -6.37
CA PRO A 309 -12.87 5.48 -5.72
C PRO A 309 -12.58 4.33 -6.69
N VAL A 310 -12.91 4.47 -7.98
CA VAL A 310 -12.64 3.45 -8.99
C VAL A 310 -11.16 3.49 -9.39
N LEU A 311 -10.56 4.67 -9.57
CA LEU A 311 -9.11 4.76 -9.74
C LEU A 311 -8.35 4.32 -8.50
N ALA A 312 -8.83 4.69 -7.31
CA ALA A 312 -8.18 4.29 -6.09
C ALA A 312 -8.18 2.76 -5.98
N ARG A 313 -9.21 2.05 -6.46
CA ARG A 313 -9.20 0.57 -6.54
C ARG A 313 -8.27 0.02 -7.61
N HIS A 314 -8.15 0.67 -8.77
CA HIS A 314 -7.24 0.27 -9.84
C HIS A 314 -5.76 0.51 -9.48
N LEU A 315 -5.52 1.59 -8.73
CA LEU A 315 -4.26 2.02 -8.15
C LEU A 315 -4.37 1.90 -6.61
N PRO A 316 -4.39 0.66 -6.06
CA PRO A 316 -4.58 0.39 -4.64
C PRO A 316 -3.62 1.14 -3.74
N GLU A 317 -3.86 1.13 -2.43
CA GLU A 317 -2.90 1.77 -1.53
C GLU A 317 -1.58 0.99 -1.56
N VAL A 318 -0.47 1.67 -1.27
CA VAL A 318 0.83 0.99 -1.20
C VAL A 318 0.90 0.26 0.13
N LEU A 319 0.94 -1.06 0.07
CA LEU A 319 1.10 -1.89 1.25
C LEU A 319 2.53 -1.75 1.79
N ARG A 320 2.68 -1.09 2.94
CA ARG A 320 3.89 -1.10 3.77
C ARG A 320 3.97 -2.33 4.68
N VAL A 321 5.11 -3.00 4.63
CA VAL A 321 5.49 -4.15 5.45
C VAL A 321 6.81 -3.83 6.15
N HIS A 322 6.89 -4.00 7.46
CA HIS A 322 8.18 -3.99 8.16
C HIS A 322 8.72 -5.43 8.23
N HIS A 323 9.98 -5.60 7.86
CA HIS A 323 10.74 -6.84 8.04
C HIS A 323 11.76 -6.59 9.16
N ILE A 324 11.53 -7.26 10.28
CA ILE A 324 12.39 -7.22 11.47
C ILE A 324 12.97 -8.62 11.71
N SER A 325 14.08 -8.68 12.45
CA SER A 325 14.77 -9.93 12.75
C SER A 325 15.61 -9.77 14.01
N ASP A 326 15.99 -10.90 14.61
CA ASP A 326 17.02 -10.95 15.66
C ASP A 326 16.67 -9.98 16.83
N LEU A 327 15.53 -10.29 17.46
CA LEU A 327 14.97 -9.52 18.58
C LEU A 327 15.64 -9.86 19.91
N HIS A 328 16.04 -11.13 20.08
CA HIS A 328 16.75 -11.69 21.24
C HIS A 328 16.13 -11.31 22.60
N HIS A 329 14.80 -11.37 22.72
CA HIS A 329 14.13 -11.14 24.01
C HIS A 329 14.67 -12.07 25.10
N GLY A 330 14.91 -11.51 26.29
CA GLY A 330 15.51 -12.23 27.42
C GLY A 330 17.04 -12.21 27.46
N GLY A 331 17.68 -11.77 26.38
CA GLY A 331 19.11 -11.54 26.33
C GLY A 331 19.53 -10.23 27.03
N ARG A 332 20.84 -10.04 27.19
CA ARG A 332 21.39 -8.70 27.41
C ARG A 332 21.10 -7.90 26.14
N LEU A 333 20.45 -6.75 26.21
CA LEU A 333 20.26 -5.87 25.06
C LEU A 333 21.10 -4.61 25.31
N SER A 334 21.68 -4.01 24.26
CA SER A 334 22.38 -2.74 24.43
C SER A 334 21.37 -1.66 24.84
N SER A 335 21.61 -0.99 25.97
CA SER A 335 20.88 0.23 26.32
C SER A 335 21.30 1.35 25.37
N LEU A 336 20.34 2.13 24.86
CA LEU A 336 20.64 3.27 23.99
C LEU A 336 21.39 4.40 24.70
N VAL A 337 21.22 4.49 26.01
CA VAL A 337 21.90 5.46 26.88
C VAL A 337 22.61 4.69 27.99
N ASP A 338 23.94 4.87 28.07
CA ASP A 338 24.75 4.36 29.18
C ASP A 338 24.49 5.20 30.44
N SER A 339 23.54 4.75 31.27
CA SER A 339 23.21 5.39 32.55
C SER A 339 24.20 4.93 33.62
N LYS A 340 25.29 5.68 33.78
CA LYS A 340 26.28 5.45 34.85
C LYS A 340 25.87 6.01 36.21
N ASP A 341 24.88 6.90 36.22
CA ASP A 341 24.35 7.52 37.45
C ASP A 341 23.13 6.71 37.95
N PRO A 342 23.28 5.95 39.05
CA PRO A 342 22.21 5.10 39.58
C PRO A 342 21.15 5.87 40.37
N THR A 343 21.28 7.20 40.49
CA THR A 343 20.29 8.01 41.20
C THR A 343 18.99 8.11 40.40
N GLN A 344 17.88 8.39 41.09
CA GLN A 344 16.59 8.63 40.44
C GLN A 344 16.64 9.83 39.46
N ALA A 345 17.53 10.80 39.69
CA ALA A 345 17.76 11.90 38.77
C ALA A 345 18.52 11.42 37.52
N GLY A 346 19.59 10.63 37.69
CA GLY A 346 20.30 9.96 36.60
C GLY A 346 19.40 9.10 35.72
N HIS A 347 18.53 8.29 36.33
CA HIS A 347 17.52 7.52 35.60
C HIS A 347 16.52 8.41 34.85
N ARG A 348 16.00 9.48 35.47
CA ARG A 348 15.09 10.42 34.78
C ARG A 348 15.77 11.11 33.61
N ILE A 349 17.02 11.55 33.76
CA ILE A 349 17.81 12.16 32.68
C ILE A 349 18.05 11.14 31.58
N ALA A 350 18.40 9.90 31.92
CA ALA A 350 18.58 8.83 30.95
C ALA A 350 17.27 8.57 30.17
N THR A 351 16.13 8.44 30.85
CA THR A 351 14.81 8.28 30.20
C THR A 351 14.50 9.46 29.28
N VAL A 352 14.72 10.71 29.71
CA VAL A 352 14.51 11.90 28.87
C VAL A 352 15.48 11.91 27.67
N ALA A 353 16.69 11.38 27.83
CA ALA A 353 17.67 11.21 26.76
C ALA A 353 17.40 9.98 25.86
N GLY A 354 16.30 9.26 26.06
CA GLY A 354 15.93 8.09 25.26
C GLY A 354 16.47 6.76 25.80
N ALA A 355 16.70 6.63 27.10
CA ALA A 355 17.04 5.34 27.71
C ALA A 355 15.94 4.30 27.47
N GLY A 356 16.37 3.09 27.18
CA GLY A 356 15.53 1.98 26.75
C GLY A 356 16.33 1.06 25.84
N THR A 357 15.69 0.00 25.37
CA THR A 357 16.27 -0.90 24.38
C THR A 357 15.95 -0.42 22.96
N ALA A 358 16.64 -0.95 21.96
CA ALA A 358 16.27 -0.71 20.56
C ALA A 358 14.84 -1.19 20.23
N LEU A 359 14.35 -2.21 20.94
CA LEU A 359 12.97 -2.71 20.81
C LEU A 359 11.93 -1.69 21.29
N ASP A 360 12.20 -1.00 22.41
CA ASP A 360 11.32 0.05 22.93
C ASP A 360 11.30 1.26 21.99
N SER A 361 12.49 1.67 21.53
CA SER A 361 12.64 2.76 20.55
C SER A 361 11.92 2.45 19.24
N TYR A 362 11.92 1.19 18.80
CA TYR A 362 11.18 0.78 17.62
C TYR A 362 9.66 0.89 17.81
N LEU A 363 9.10 0.50 18.96
CA LEU A 363 7.67 0.68 19.23
C LEU A 363 7.29 2.17 19.23
N ASP A 364 8.11 3.03 19.84
CA ASP A 364 7.90 4.48 19.82
C ASP A 364 7.97 5.05 18.41
N HIS A 365 8.91 4.58 17.60
CA HIS A 365 9.01 4.93 16.19
C HIS A 365 7.76 4.51 15.40
N VAL A 366 7.23 3.31 15.62
CA VAL A 366 5.99 2.87 14.98
C VAL A 366 4.80 3.73 15.41
N ARG A 367 4.73 4.17 16.69
CA ARG A 367 3.71 5.13 17.15
C ARG A 367 3.84 6.47 16.45
N GLN A 368 5.06 6.98 16.27
CA GLN A 368 5.32 8.23 15.53
C GLN A 368 4.92 8.09 14.06
N LEU A 369 5.24 6.96 13.43
CA LEU A 369 4.78 6.65 12.07
C LEU A 369 3.25 6.59 12.01
N ALA A 370 2.57 5.99 12.98
CA ALA A 370 1.11 5.93 13.04
C ALA A 370 0.49 7.33 13.10
N ALA A 371 1.04 8.23 13.93
CA ALA A 371 0.61 9.62 14.01
C ALA A 371 0.78 10.39 12.68
N GLN A 372 1.66 9.92 11.80
CA GLN A 372 1.88 10.48 10.46
C GLN A 372 1.05 9.77 9.36
N GLY A 373 0.22 8.78 9.71
CA GLY A 373 -0.46 7.92 8.73
C GLY A 373 0.50 7.00 7.95
N ARG A 374 1.63 6.63 8.56
CA ARG A 374 2.75 5.91 7.93
C ARG A 374 3.14 4.63 8.66
N ALA A 375 2.36 4.17 9.64
CA ALA A 375 2.61 2.90 10.30
C ALA A 375 2.58 1.73 9.28
N PRO A 376 3.32 0.64 9.53
CA PRO A 376 3.23 -0.57 8.73
C PRO A 376 1.84 -1.19 8.84
N HIS A 377 1.42 -1.85 7.76
CA HIS A 377 0.18 -2.63 7.75
C HIS A 377 0.43 -4.10 8.12
N LEU A 378 1.63 -4.60 7.87
CA LEU A 378 2.09 -5.95 8.19
C LEU A 378 3.51 -5.93 8.77
N VAL A 379 3.84 -6.93 9.58
CA VAL A 379 5.18 -7.19 10.08
C VAL A 379 5.57 -8.64 9.79
N VAL A 380 6.80 -8.84 9.31
CA VAL A 380 7.42 -10.15 9.15
C VAL A 380 8.64 -10.22 10.05
N VAL A 381 8.69 -11.23 10.93
CA VAL A 381 9.82 -11.48 11.83
C VAL A 381 10.56 -12.72 11.33
N THR A 382 11.83 -12.57 10.96
CA THR A 382 12.65 -13.65 10.37
C THR A 382 13.59 -14.30 11.39
N GLY A 383 13.06 -14.72 12.53
CA GLY A 383 13.78 -15.54 13.51
C GLY A 383 14.46 -14.77 14.63
N ASP A 384 15.00 -15.56 15.55
CA ASP A 384 15.64 -15.15 16.80
C ASP A 384 14.78 -14.17 17.59
N VAL A 385 13.54 -14.58 17.80
CA VAL A 385 12.55 -13.84 18.58
C VAL A 385 12.99 -13.75 20.04
N VAL A 386 13.56 -14.84 20.57
CA VAL A 386 14.14 -14.89 21.92
C VAL A 386 15.63 -15.17 21.87
N ASP A 387 16.36 -14.80 22.93
CA ASP A 387 17.78 -15.13 23.11
C ASP A 387 17.96 -16.64 23.36
N ARG A 388 16.98 -17.23 24.07
CA ARG A 388 16.92 -18.66 24.36
C ARG A 388 15.49 -19.08 24.69
N PRO A 389 15.07 -20.31 24.37
CA PRO A 389 13.75 -20.83 24.75
C PRO A 389 13.58 -20.86 26.26
N SER A 390 12.67 -20.03 26.76
CA SER A 390 12.14 -20.09 28.12
C SER A 390 10.75 -19.48 28.12
N ASP A 391 9.82 -19.98 28.93
CA ASP A 391 8.44 -19.48 28.93
C ASP A 391 8.37 -18.00 29.33
N THR A 392 9.28 -17.53 30.18
CA THR A 392 9.41 -16.10 30.52
C THR A 392 9.80 -15.27 29.30
N HIS A 393 10.81 -15.69 28.53
CA HIS A 393 11.22 -14.96 27.32
C HIS A 393 10.13 -15.00 26.25
N GLY A 394 9.48 -16.15 26.09
CA GLY A 394 8.35 -16.32 25.17
C GLY A 394 7.19 -15.39 25.52
N ALA A 395 6.83 -15.28 26.80
CA ALA A 395 5.78 -14.36 27.27
C ALA A 395 6.14 -12.89 27.04
N ILE A 396 7.39 -12.48 27.31
CA ILE A 396 7.87 -11.11 27.06
C ILE A 396 7.80 -10.78 25.56
N ALA A 397 8.37 -11.65 24.72
CA ALA A 397 8.37 -11.47 23.27
C ALA A 397 6.94 -11.43 22.71
N ARG A 398 6.06 -12.32 23.21
CA ARG A 398 4.66 -12.33 22.80
C ARG A 398 3.94 -11.02 23.18
N GLY A 399 4.11 -10.54 24.41
CA GLY A 399 3.53 -9.27 24.84
C GLY A 399 4.03 -8.06 24.03
N TRP A 400 5.31 -8.08 23.63
CA TRP A 400 5.88 -7.08 22.75
C TRP A 400 5.28 -7.15 21.33
N LEU A 401 5.15 -8.34 20.75
CA LEU A 401 4.52 -8.55 19.44
C LEU A 401 3.03 -8.19 19.43
N ASP A 402 2.29 -8.49 20.50
CA ASP A 402 0.88 -8.11 20.63
C ASP A 402 0.75 -6.58 20.72
N THR A 403 1.67 -5.92 21.41
CA THR A 403 1.76 -4.44 21.46
C THR A 403 2.04 -3.87 20.07
N LEU A 404 3.02 -4.42 19.34
CA LEU A 404 3.32 -4.02 17.97
C LEU A 404 2.12 -4.21 17.04
N ALA A 405 1.42 -5.33 17.15
CA ALA A 405 0.23 -5.64 16.35
C ALA A 405 -0.87 -4.58 16.54
N GLY A 406 -1.05 -4.06 17.76
CA GLY A 406 -1.98 -2.97 18.06
C GLY A 406 -1.60 -1.61 17.48
N LEU A 407 -0.36 -1.45 17.00
CA LEU A 407 0.13 -0.20 16.37
C LEU A 407 0.08 -0.24 14.83
N LEU A 408 -0.30 -1.36 14.23
CA LEU A 408 -0.33 -1.52 12.77
C LEU A 408 -1.50 -0.76 12.16
N ALA A 409 -1.26 -0.10 11.03
CA ALA A 409 -2.27 0.65 10.31
C ALA A 409 -3.27 -0.29 9.61
N PRO A 410 -4.56 0.10 9.51
CA PRO A 410 -5.49 -0.58 8.62
C PRO A 410 -5.07 -0.38 7.16
N HIS A 411 -5.47 -1.29 6.28
CA HIS A 411 -5.29 -1.14 4.84
C HIS A 411 -6.53 -1.69 4.15
N ARG A 412 -7.12 -0.92 3.24
CA ARG A 412 -8.41 -1.26 2.60
C ARG A 412 -8.44 -2.62 1.89
N ASP A 413 -7.31 -3.05 1.34
CA ASP A 413 -7.20 -4.32 0.60
C ASP A 413 -6.82 -5.52 1.48
N LEU A 414 -6.76 -5.32 2.80
CA LEU A 414 -6.52 -6.38 3.77
C LEU A 414 -7.80 -6.61 4.58
N ARG A 415 -8.16 -7.87 4.79
CA ARG A 415 -9.35 -8.23 5.55
C ARG A 415 -9.13 -8.04 7.05
N PRO A 416 -10.19 -7.81 7.85
CA PRO A 416 -10.05 -7.69 9.30
C PRO A 416 -9.39 -8.90 9.98
N ASP A 417 -9.62 -10.11 9.45
CA ASP A 417 -9.10 -11.38 9.95
C ASP A 417 -7.74 -11.77 9.34
N ASP A 418 -7.19 -10.98 8.42
CA ASP A 418 -5.88 -11.26 7.86
C ASP A 418 -4.80 -11.12 8.95
N PRO A 419 -3.90 -12.11 9.12
CA PRO A 419 -2.85 -12.03 10.13
C PRO A 419 -1.90 -10.88 9.81
N ARG A 420 -1.59 -10.06 10.81
CA ARG A 420 -0.79 -8.84 10.66
C ARG A 420 0.68 -9.03 11.01
N VAL A 421 1.00 -10.05 11.79
CA VAL A 421 2.35 -10.42 12.21
C VAL A 421 2.61 -11.85 11.75
N LEU A 422 3.67 -12.05 10.97
CA LEU A 422 4.12 -13.34 10.47
C LEU A 422 5.48 -13.68 11.07
N LEU A 423 5.68 -14.93 11.46
CA LEU A 423 6.91 -15.37 12.10
C LEU A 423 7.59 -16.49 11.31
N VAL A 424 8.91 -16.50 11.35
CA VAL A 424 9.74 -17.68 11.13
C VAL A 424 10.64 -17.81 12.36
N GLY A 425 10.84 -19.02 12.88
CA GLY A 425 11.79 -19.25 13.98
C GLY A 425 13.23 -19.28 13.48
N GLY A 426 14.13 -18.71 14.26
CA GLY A 426 15.58 -18.79 14.07
C GLY A 426 16.25 -19.88 14.90
N ASN A 427 17.58 -19.89 14.94
CA ASN A 427 18.34 -20.88 15.68
C ASN A 427 18.27 -20.65 17.21
N HIS A 428 17.96 -19.44 17.69
CA HIS A 428 17.73 -19.18 19.11
C HIS A 428 16.31 -19.53 19.58
N ASP A 429 15.40 -19.81 18.65
CA ASP A 429 14.00 -20.10 18.94
C ASP A 429 13.71 -21.60 19.19
N VAL A 430 14.74 -22.46 19.12
CA VAL A 430 14.62 -23.92 19.25
C VAL A 430 15.21 -24.45 20.55
N SER A 431 14.55 -25.43 21.17
CA SER A 431 15.02 -26.03 22.43
C SER A 431 16.24 -26.93 22.22
N TRP A 432 17.43 -26.35 22.36
CA TRP A 432 18.72 -27.04 22.23
C TRP A 432 18.91 -28.23 23.17
N ASP A 433 18.26 -28.23 24.34
CA ASP A 433 18.28 -29.37 25.27
C ASP A 433 17.65 -30.64 24.66
N LEU A 434 16.87 -30.47 23.59
CA LEU A 434 16.22 -31.51 22.81
C LEU A 434 16.90 -31.76 21.44
N ALA A 435 18.10 -31.22 21.20
CA ALA A 435 18.83 -31.42 19.94
C ALA A 435 19.14 -32.90 19.65
N LEU A 436 19.26 -33.72 20.70
CA LEU A 436 19.48 -35.17 20.65
C LEU A 436 18.20 -36.00 20.90
N ASP A 437 17.02 -35.37 20.92
CA ASP A 437 15.76 -36.09 21.11
C ASP A 437 15.49 -37.04 19.91
N PRO A 438 14.99 -38.27 20.13
CA PRO A 438 14.63 -39.17 19.04
C PRO A 438 13.59 -38.61 18.06
N SER A 439 12.80 -37.63 18.48
CA SER A 439 11.91 -36.82 17.64
C SER A 439 12.56 -35.46 17.37
N PRO A 440 13.15 -35.24 16.17
CA PRO A 440 13.75 -33.96 15.80
C PRO A 440 12.76 -32.78 15.91
N GLN A 441 11.46 -33.04 15.80
CA GLN A 441 10.43 -32.01 15.92
C GLN A 441 10.15 -31.56 17.35
N ALA A 442 10.60 -32.31 18.37
CA ALA A 442 10.36 -31.96 19.77
C ALA A 442 10.96 -30.60 20.14
N ARG A 443 12.14 -30.26 19.59
CA ARG A 443 12.82 -28.97 19.81
C ARG A 443 12.05 -27.74 19.31
N HIS A 444 11.10 -27.95 18.40
CA HIS A 444 10.27 -26.88 17.80
C HIS A 444 8.95 -26.66 18.54
N ARG A 445 8.57 -27.56 19.46
CA ARG A 445 7.27 -27.48 20.16
C ARG A 445 7.16 -26.23 21.03
N TRP A 446 8.24 -25.84 21.71
CA TRP A 446 8.25 -24.65 22.56
C TRP A 446 7.86 -23.39 21.79
N PHE A 447 8.49 -23.15 20.63
CA PHE A 447 8.19 -22.00 19.77
C PHE A 447 6.74 -22.03 19.30
N ALA A 448 6.29 -23.17 18.77
CA ALA A 448 4.92 -23.34 18.29
C ALA A 448 3.86 -23.10 19.39
N SER A 449 4.15 -23.51 20.63
CA SER A 449 3.27 -23.29 21.77
C SER A 449 3.23 -21.82 22.22
N ASN A 450 4.38 -21.16 22.35
CA ASN A 450 4.46 -19.77 22.84
C ASN A 450 3.92 -18.75 21.82
N PHE A 451 4.09 -19.03 20.53
CA PHE A 451 3.62 -18.16 19.45
C PHE A 451 2.36 -18.68 18.75
N ALA A 452 1.60 -19.55 19.42
CA ALA A 452 0.33 -20.04 18.92
C ALA A 452 -0.60 -18.88 18.52
N GLY A 453 -1.25 -19.02 17.36
CA GLY A 453 -2.12 -17.99 16.77
C GLY A 453 -1.41 -17.02 15.83
N LEU A 454 -0.08 -16.93 15.88
CA LEU A 454 0.71 -16.21 14.88
C LEU A 454 1.15 -17.19 13.78
N PRO A 455 0.95 -16.90 12.48
CA PRO A 455 1.36 -17.82 11.42
C PRO A 455 2.88 -18.04 11.40
N HIS A 456 3.30 -19.31 11.43
CA HIS A 456 4.69 -19.75 11.32
C HIS A 456 4.80 -21.08 10.52
N PRO A 457 6.01 -21.55 10.13
CA PRO A 457 6.19 -22.74 9.26
C PRO A 457 5.82 -24.11 9.87
N ASP A 458 5.24 -24.17 11.06
CA ASP A 458 4.86 -25.41 11.76
C ASP A 458 5.95 -26.51 11.86
N LEU A 459 7.19 -26.16 12.23
CA LEU A 459 8.32 -27.10 12.32
C LEU A 459 8.14 -28.23 13.35
N GLN A 460 7.23 -28.08 14.30
CA GLN A 460 6.81 -29.11 15.25
C GLN A 460 6.08 -30.29 14.58
N LEU A 461 5.63 -30.14 13.34
CA LEU A 461 4.97 -31.22 12.60
C LEU A 461 6.00 -32.09 11.87
N ALA A 462 5.89 -33.41 12.08
CA ALA A 462 6.81 -34.40 11.52
C ALA A 462 6.73 -34.49 9.99
N ASP A 463 5.53 -34.40 9.41
CA ASP A 463 5.36 -34.40 7.96
C ASP A 463 5.54 -33.00 7.38
N PRO A 464 6.61 -32.74 6.58
CA PRO A 464 6.82 -31.44 5.94
C PRO A 464 5.68 -31.04 5.00
N ARG A 465 4.90 -32.00 4.49
CA ARG A 465 3.73 -31.73 3.63
C ARG A 465 2.52 -31.25 4.42
N ALA A 466 2.45 -31.49 5.73
CA ALA A 466 1.39 -30.96 6.59
C ALA A 466 1.68 -29.53 7.09
N ARG A 467 2.92 -29.05 6.93
CA ARG A 467 3.35 -27.74 7.41
C ARG A 467 2.73 -26.58 6.65
N ARG A 468 2.51 -25.46 7.35
CA ARG A 468 2.14 -24.20 6.69
C ARG A 468 3.28 -23.70 5.82
N LEU A 469 2.94 -23.37 4.59
CA LEU A 469 3.88 -22.80 3.62
C LEU A 469 3.47 -21.37 3.25
N TYR A 470 2.20 -21.16 2.89
CA TYR A 470 1.74 -19.87 2.39
C TYR A 470 0.80 -19.16 3.37
N VAL A 471 0.96 -17.84 3.46
CA VAL A 471 -0.03 -16.90 4.00
C VAL A 471 -0.34 -15.89 2.90
N GLY A 472 -1.61 -15.83 2.46
CA GLY A 472 -2.02 -15.05 1.30
C GLY A 472 -2.94 -13.88 1.65
N TYR A 473 -2.71 -12.75 0.97
CA TYR A 473 -3.46 -11.50 1.07
C TYR A 473 -4.08 -11.18 -0.31
N ARG A 474 -5.31 -11.65 -0.51
CA ARG A 474 -5.95 -11.67 -1.84
C ARG A 474 -6.19 -10.28 -2.45
N GLY A 475 -6.59 -9.29 -1.65
CA GLY A 475 -6.85 -7.94 -2.15
C GLY A 475 -5.59 -7.30 -2.74
N VAL A 476 -4.47 -7.43 -2.02
CA VAL A 476 -3.15 -6.96 -2.47
C VAL A 476 -2.56 -7.85 -3.57
N GLY A 477 -2.99 -9.11 -3.67
CA GLY A 477 -2.32 -10.11 -4.53
C GLY A 477 -0.90 -10.37 -4.04
N LEU A 478 -0.71 -10.51 -2.72
CA LEU A 478 0.56 -10.79 -2.07
C LEU A 478 0.44 -12.11 -1.32
N ARG A 479 1.51 -12.92 -1.31
CA ARG A 479 1.61 -14.04 -0.39
C ARG A 479 3.04 -14.19 0.13
N PHE A 480 3.14 -14.64 1.38
CA PHE A 480 4.41 -14.99 1.99
C PHE A 480 4.59 -16.51 1.98
N ALA A 481 5.75 -16.97 1.53
CA ALA A 481 6.23 -18.33 1.75
C ALA A 481 7.05 -18.36 3.05
N LEU A 482 6.52 -18.96 4.10
CA LEU A 482 7.20 -19.10 5.39
C LEU A 482 8.05 -20.37 5.37
N LEU A 483 9.37 -20.22 5.35
CA LEU A 483 10.32 -21.33 5.22
C LEU A 483 11.09 -21.47 6.53
N GLY A 484 10.86 -22.57 7.24
CA GLY A 484 11.62 -22.88 8.44
C GLY A 484 13.02 -23.32 8.09
N SER A 485 13.98 -22.39 8.14
CA SER A 485 15.39 -22.67 7.89
C SER A 485 16.11 -23.24 9.11
N ALA A 486 15.57 -23.10 10.32
CA ALA A 486 16.10 -23.70 11.54
C ALA A 486 15.66 -25.18 11.70
N GLU A 487 15.34 -25.87 10.60
CA GLU A 487 14.85 -27.27 10.62
C GLU A 487 15.75 -28.19 11.45
N SER A 488 17.06 -28.03 11.26
CA SER A 488 18.07 -28.85 11.90
C SER A 488 18.14 -28.57 13.40
N GLY A 489 17.90 -27.33 13.85
CA GLY A 489 17.95 -26.93 15.25
C GLY A 489 19.13 -27.51 16.01
N GLY A 490 20.31 -27.54 15.37
CA GLY A 490 21.53 -28.11 15.96
C GLY A 490 21.75 -29.61 15.79
N GLU A 491 20.98 -30.28 14.92
CA GLU A 491 21.14 -31.70 14.70
C GLU A 491 22.53 -32.03 14.16
N ALA A 492 23.27 -32.85 14.91
CA ALA A 492 24.58 -33.33 14.52
C ALA A 492 24.52 -34.15 13.22
N ALA A 493 25.23 -33.67 12.21
CA ALA A 493 25.30 -34.29 10.89
C ALA A 493 26.17 -35.57 10.89
N ARG A 494 27.14 -35.68 11.82
CA ARG A 494 28.05 -36.82 11.97
C ARG A 494 27.98 -37.44 13.36
N ASP A 495 28.40 -38.69 13.49
CA ASP A 495 28.50 -39.35 14.80
C ASP A 495 29.50 -38.63 15.73
N GLU A 496 30.59 -38.09 15.18
CA GLU A 496 31.53 -37.23 15.90
C GLU A 496 30.86 -35.96 16.45
N ASP A 497 30.00 -35.31 15.64
CA ASP A 497 29.21 -34.17 16.08
C ASP A 497 28.24 -34.61 17.19
N ARG A 498 27.62 -35.80 17.09
CA ARG A 498 26.73 -36.34 18.14
C ARG A 498 27.48 -36.58 19.44
N GLU A 499 28.71 -37.10 19.39
CA GLU A 499 29.56 -37.28 20.57
C GLU A 499 29.98 -35.95 21.17
N LEU A 500 30.33 -34.95 20.34
CA LEU A 500 30.57 -33.58 20.80
C LEU A 500 29.32 -33.03 21.50
N LEU A 501 28.14 -33.07 20.85
CA LEU A 501 26.87 -32.61 21.41
C LEU A 501 26.51 -33.33 22.72
N ARG A 502 26.79 -34.64 22.83
CA ARG A 502 26.60 -35.40 24.09
C ARG A 502 27.52 -34.88 25.19
N GLY A 503 28.83 -34.80 24.93
CA GLY A 503 29.80 -34.34 25.93
C GLY A 503 29.51 -32.91 26.38
N PHE A 504 29.03 -32.08 25.47
CA PHE A 504 28.55 -30.76 25.79
C PHE A 504 27.24 -30.74 26.59
N ARG A 505 26.22 -31.53 26.22
CA ARG A 505 24.97 -31.67 26.97
C ARG A 505 25.24 -32.12 28.39
N GLU A 506 26.16 -33.05 28.58
CA GLU A 506 26.61 -33.51 29.89
C GLU A 506 27.24 -32.36 30.70
N ARG A 507 28.13 -31.57 30.09
CA ARG A 507 28.68 -30.36 30.74
C ARG A 507 27.60 -29.34 31.10
N TYR A 508 26.65 -29.12 30.20
CA TYR A 508 25.53 -28.21 30.41
C TYR A 508 24.65 -28.66 31.58
N LEU A 509 24.20 -29.92 31.59
CA LEU A 509 23.37 -30.49 32.64
C LEU A 509 24.10 -30.51 33.99
N ALA A 510 25.41 -30.81 34.01
CA ALA A 510 26.21 -30.77 35.22
C ALA A 510 26.27 -29.35 35.82
N ALA A 511 26.47 -28.34 34.97
CA ALA A 511 26.53 -26.95 35.41
C ALA A 511 25.15 -26.37 35.81
N ALA A 512 24.07 -26.79 35.13
CA ALA A 512 22.70 -26.42 35.49
C ALA A 512 22.17 -27.16 36.75
N GLY A 513 22.70 -28.35 37.04
CA GLY A 513 22.37 -29.11 38.25
C GLY A 513 23.05 -28.60 39.51
N GLY A 514 24.29 -28.08 39.41
CA GLY A 514 25.07 -27.56 40.54
C GLY A 514 24.48 -26.34 41.24
N THR A 515 23.55 -25.63 40.62
CA THR A 515 22.85 -24.46 41.18
C THR A 515 21.67 -24.80 42.08
N ARG A 516 21.26 -26.08 42.19
CA ARG A 516 20.09 -26.49 42.99
C ARG A 516 20.39 -27.08 44.38
N GLU A 517 21.64 -27.39 44.73
CA GLU A 517 21.94 -28.12 45.98
C GLU A 517 22.52 -27.28 47.15
N ALA A 518 22.68 -25.96 47.02
CA ALA A 518 23.17 -25.12 48.12
C ALA A 518 22.03 -24.39 48.86
N GLY A 519 21.34 -25.11 49.75
CA GLY A 519 20.46 -24.51 50.74
C GLY A 519 19.91 -25.51 51.76
N PRO A 520 20.62 -25.78 52.88
CA PRO A 520 20.05 -26.52 53.99
C PRO A 520 19.23 -25.58 54.91
N GLY A 521 17.96 -25.91 55.08
CA GLY A 521 17.14 -25.73 56.30
C GLY A 521 17.16 -24.40 57.06
N ALA A 522 16.03 -23.69 57.03
CA ALA A 522 15.48 -22.91 58.15
C ALA A 522 13.98 -22.76 57.89
N ASP A 523 13.09 -23.52 58.52
CA ASP A 523 12.60 -23.46 59.90
C ASP A 523 11.11 -23.07 59.83
N THR A 524 10.26 -24.03 60.17
CA THR A 524 8.81 -23.93 60.10
C THR A 524 8.29 -23.21 61.35
N GLY A 525 8.18 -21.89 61.27
CA GLY A 525 7.46 -21.07 62.24
C GLY A 525 6.02 -20.81 61.80
N THR A 526 5.07 -21.49 62.43
CA THR A 526 3.64 -21.18 62.40
C THR A 526 3.36 -19.83 63.06
N ASP A 527 2.68 -18.91 62.37
CA ASP A 527 1.82 -17.96 63.08
C ASP A 527 0.61 -17.51 62.24
N THR A 528 -0.52 -17.49 62.92
CA THR A 528 -1.87 -17.16 62.45
C THR A 528 -2.15 -15.69 62.65
N GLY A 529 -2.52 -14.96 61.60
CA GLY A 529 -2.90 -13.56 61.71
C GLY A 529 -3.76 -13.05 60.56
N THR A 530 -5.07 -13.07 60.77
CA THR A 530 -6.10 -12.35 60.01
C THR A 530 -5.90 -10.83 60.02
N GLY A 531 -6.00 -10.18 58.87
CA GLY A 531 -6.18 -8.73 58.75
C GLY A 531 -6.26 -8.27 57.29
N GLY A 532 -7.42 -7.76 56.87
CA GLY A 532 -7.68 -7.29 55.51
C GLY A 532 -7.21 -5.86 55.23
N GLY A 533 -7.21 -5.47 53.95
CA GLY A 533 -7.07 -4.06 53.54
C GLY A 533 -6.44 -3.85 52.15
N THR A 534 -7.30 -3.61 51.15
CA THR A 534 -7.21 -2.63 50.05
C THR A 534 -5.90 -2.43 49.24
N ALA A 535 -6.02 -2.74 47.94
CA ALA A 535 -5.71 -1.93 46.75
C ALA A 535 -4.38 -1.16 46.58
N ALA A 536 -3.78 -1.43 45.41
CA ALA A 536 -2.93 -0.57 44.56
C ALA A 536 -1.50 -0.29 45.03
N ASP A 537 -0.54 -1.08 44.52
CA ASP A 537 0.70 -0.56 43.90
C ASP A 537 1.43 -1.70 43.17
N THR A 538 1.49 -1.69 41.84
CA THR A 538 2.28 -2.64 41.04
C THR A 538 3.60 -2.00 40.63
N GLY A 539 4.46 -1.77 41.63
CA GLY A 539 5.86 -1.42 41.44
C GLY A 539 6.67 -2.63 40.96
N THR A 540 7.07 -2.64 39.69
CA THR A 540 8.04 -3.58 39.14
C THR A 540 9.44 -3.19 39.62
N ALA A 541 9.86 -3.75 40.75
CA ALA A 541 11.23 -3.64 41.23
C ALA A 541 12.13 -4.65 40.48
N ALA A 542 12.75 -4.19 39.39
CA ALA A 542 13.93 -4.84 38.83
C ALA A 542 15.13 -4.53 39.73
N GLY A 543 15.34 -5.34 40.76
CA GLY A 543 16.55 -5.32 41.57
C GLY A 543 17.72 -5.84 40.74
N SER A 544 18.60 -4.95 40.30
CA SER A 544 19.92 -5.28 39.75
C SER A 544 20.85 -5.70 40.89
N ASP A 545 20.68 -6.94 41.36
CA ASP A 545 21.64 -7.55 42.28
C ASP A 545 22.71 -8.27 41.44
N SER A 546 23.74 -7.54 41.04
CA SER A 546 24.95 -8.07 40.43
C SER A 546 25.88 -8.66 41.51
N GLY A 547 25.40 -9.70 42.20
CA GLY A 547 26.28 -10.61 42.92
C GLY A 547 27.30 -11.22 41.95
N PRO A 548 28.51 -11.60 42.40
CA PRO A 548 29.51 -12.22 41.54
C PRO A 548 28.94 -13.55 41.03
N GLY A 549 28.44 -13.55 39.79
CA GLY A 549 27.97 -14.74 39.11
C GLY A 549 29.06 -15.79 39.18
N GLY A 550 28.80 -16.88 39.91
CA GLY A 550 29.76 -17.95 40.10
C GLY A 550 30.28 -18.46 38.76
N ALA A 551 31.55 -18.84 38.71
CA ALA A 551 32.27 -19.28 37.52
C ALA A 551 31.47 -20.29 36.64
N GLY A 552 30.58 -21.09 37.24
CA GLY A 552 29.70 -22.02 36.52
C GLY A 552 28.68 -21.38 35.56
N GLY A 553 28.23 -20.14 35.80
CA GLY A 553 27.29 -19.45 34.89
C GLY A 553 27.96 -18.93 33.60
N ALA A 554 29.22 -18.54 33.69
CA ALA A 554 30.01 -18.10 32.54
C ALA A 554 30.38 -19.28 31.61
N ASP A 555 30.69 -20.44 32.18
CA ASP A 555 31.01 -21.67 31.43
C ASP A 555 29.80 -22.21 30.65
N VAL A 556 28.59 -22.16 31.24
CA VAL A 556 27.34 -22.55 30.55
C VAL A 556 27.05 -21.63 29.37
N ALA A 557 27.20 -20.31 29.55
CA ALA A 557 26.98 -19.34 28.49
C ALA A 557 28.04 -19.40 27.37
N ALA A 558 29.26 -19.86 27.66
CA ALA A 558 30.29 -20.10 26.66
C ALA A 558 29.98 -21.36 25.84
N VAL A 559 29.65 -22.47 26.51
CA VAL A 559 29.29 -23.74 25.86
C VAL A 559 28.06 -23.59 24.96
N VAL A 560 27.02 -22.88 25.40
CA VAL A 560 25.80 -22.66 24.62
C VAL A 560 26.07 -21.76 23.39
N ARG A 561 26.91 -20.74 23.52
CA ARG A 561 27.32 -19.90 22.38
C ARG A 561 28.08 -20.68 21.31
N ASP A 562 28.91 -21.64 21.72
CA ASP A 562 29.57 -22.52 20.75
C ASP A 562 28.56 -23.40 20.00
N PHE A 563 27.43 -23.78 20.62
CA PHE A 563 26.36 -24.56 19.95
C PHE A 563 25.51 -23.77 18.98
N GLU A 564 25.09 -22.57 19.39
CA GLU A 564 24.15 -21.75 18.62
C GLU A 564 24.73 -21.41 17.23
N ARG A 565 26.07 -21.36 17.13
CA ARG A 565 26.87 -21.18 15.91
C ARG A 565 26.90 -22.40 14.98
N HIS A 566 26.25 -23.50 15.36
CA HIS A 566 26.28 -24.78 14.64
C HIS A 566 24.96 -25.21 14.01
N ASP A 567 23.91 -24.36 13.89
CA ASP A 567 22.75 -24.72 13.06
C ASP A 567 23.10 -24.59 11.56
N PRO A 568 23.20 -25.69 10.80
CA PRO A 568 23.47 -25.64 9.36
C PRO A 568 22.51 -24.80 8.52
N GLY A 569 21.31 -24.51 9.02
CA GLY A 569 20.27 -23.92 8.20
C GLY A 569 19.81 -24.89 7.10
N VAL A 570 18.66 -25.53 7.27
CA VAL A 570 18.14 -26.48 6.27
C VAL A 570 16.66 -26.21 6.05
N ILE A 571 16.21 -26.27 4.79
CA ILE A 571 14.79 -26.24 4.46
C ILE A 571 14.39 -27.65 4.00
N ALA A 572 13.37 -28.22 4.66
CA ALA A 572 12.90 -29.57 4.35
C ALA A 572 12.48 -29.71 2.87
N ARG A 573 12.96 -30.76 2.20
CA ARG A 573 12.68 -31.00 0.77
C ARG A 573 11.18 -31.05 0.46
N GLY A 574 10.38 -31.68 1.32
CA GLY A 574 8.92 -31.74 1.13
C GLY A 574 8.23 -30.38 1.16
N VAL A 575 8.83 -29.36 1.78
CA VAL A 575 8.37 -27.96 1.70
C VAL A 575 8.79 -27.33 0.37
N LEU A 576 10.05 -27.53 -0.04
CA LEU A 576 10.57 -27.02 -1.31
C LEU A 576 9.79 -27.57 -2.51
N ASP A 577 9.42 -28.85 -2.48
CA ASP A 577 8.65 -29.53 -3.53
C ASP A 577 7.21 -28.96 -3.67
N ARG A 578 6.71 -28.24 -2.66
CA ARG A 578 5.39 -27.58 -2.66
C ARG A 578 5.43 -26.13 -3.13
N LEU A 579 6.62 -25.54 -3.31
CA LEU A 579 6.75 -24.18 -3.83
C LEU A 579 6.29 -24.14 -5.29
N ALA A 580 5.29 -23.32 -5.60
CA ALA A 580 4.72 -23.22 -6.94
C ALA A 580 4.27 -21.78 -7.20
N PRO A 581 4.34 -21.27 -8.44
CA PRO A 581 3.86 -19.93 -8.78
C PRO A 581 2.33 -19.86 -8.66
N GLU A 582 1.79 -18.70 -8.32
CA GLU A 582 0.34 -18.46 -8.24
C GLU A 582 -0.03 -17.19 -9.00
N ARG A 583 -1.00 -17.33 -9.92
CA ARG A 583 -1.39 -16.23 -10.80
C ARG A 583 -2.04 -15.11 -9.99
N GLY A 584 -1.63 -13.87 -10.26
CA GLY A 584 -2.14 -12.69 -9.58
C GLY A 584 -1.51 -12.44 -8.20
N TYR A 585 -0.54 -13.27 -7.80
CA TYR A 585 0.21 -13.10 -6.56
C TYR A 585 1.68 -12.76 -6.82
N VAL A 586 2.17 -11.73 -6.13
CA VAL A 586 3.60 -11.58 -5.86
C VAL A 586 3.97 -12.46 -4.67
N THR A 587 5.06 -13.23 -4.80
CA THR A 587 5.52 -14.14 -3.73
C THR A 587 6.76 -13.57 -3.07
N VAL A 588 6.70 -13.41 -1.74
CA VAL A 588 7.84 -13.05 -0.89
C VAL A 588 8.15 -14.26 -0.02
N ALA A 589 9.40 -14.73 0.03
CA ALA A 589 9.79 -15.79 0.95
C ALA A 589 10.39 -15.17 2.22
N ALA A 590 10.09 -15.75 3.38
CA ALA A 590 10.68 -15.39 4.66
C ALA A 590 11.36 -16.63 5.24
N LEU A 591 12.61 -16.49 5.66
CA LEU A 591 13.39 -17.51 6.35
C LEU A 591 14.38 -16.84 7.30
N HIS A 592 15.01 -17.56 8.22
CA HIS A 592 15.98 -16.95 9.14
C HIS A 592 17.41 -16.94 8.56
N HIS A 593 17.94 -18.12 8.22
CA HIS A 593 19.30 -18.27 7.68
C HIS A 593 19.38 -17.72 6.24
N PRO A 594 20.47 -17.04 5.84
CA PRO A 594 20.60 -16.51 4.49
C PRO A 594 20.76 -17.63 3.45
N LEU A 595 20.20 -17.41 2.24
CA LEU A 595 20.41 -18.30 1.09
C LEU A 595 21.71 -18.03 0.35
N SER A 596 22.26 -16.84 0.51
CA SER A 596 23.40 -16.34 -0.25
C SER A 596 24.55 -16.00 0.68
N PRO A 597 25.79 -16.06 0.20
CA PRO A 597 26.92 -15.53 0.96
C PRO A 597 26.66 -14.05 1.27
N VAL A 598 26.46 -13.74 2.54
CA VAL A 598 26.35 -12.37 3.05
C VAL A 598 27.74 -11.97 3.56
N PRO A 599 28.21 -10.73 3.33
CA PRO A 599 29.37 -10.24 4.03
C PRO A 599 29.14 -10.34 5.54
N ALA A 600 29.85 -11.23 6.20
CA ALA A 600 29.77 -11.44 7.65
C ALA A 600 31.09 -11.02 8.30
N VAL A 601 30.99 -10.32 9.42
CA VAL A 601 32.15 -10.04 10.29
C VAL A 601 32.63 -11.30 11.00
N GLU A 602 31.75 -12.29 11.14
CA GLU A 602 32.03 -13.57 11.76
C GLU A 602 32.17 -14.69 10.73
N VAL A 603 33.26 -15.48 10.83
CA VAL A 603 33.44 -16.72 10.08
C VAL A 603 32.97 -17.89 10.93
N ALA A 604 31.70 -18.26 10.80
CA ALA A 604 31.12 -19.44 11.43
C ALA A 604 31.02 -20.62 10.43
N PRO A 605 31.08 -21.89 10.87
CA PRO A 605 30.96 -23.05 10.00
C PRO A 605 29.64 -23.10 9.20
N TYR A 606 28.59 -22.49 9.72
CA TYR A 606 27.27 -22.44 9.10
C TYR A 606 26.70 -21.02 9.17
N SER A 607 27.10 -20.16 8.25
CA SER A 607 26.59 -18.79 8.13
C SER A 607 25.33 -18.67 7.26
N GLY A 608 24.85 -19.78 6.69
CA GLY A 608 23.71 -19.79 5.77
C GLY A 608 23.23 -21.20 5.43
N VAL A 609 22.15 -21.28 4.67
CA VAL A 609 21.43 -22.54 4.39
C VAL A 609 22.29 -23.54 3.61
N VAL A 610 22.53 -24.75 4.14
CA VAL A 610 23.38 -25.76 3.47
C VAL A 610 22.79 -26.24 2.14
N ASN A 611 21.47 -26.40 2.07
CA ASN A 611 20.78 -26.78 0.84
C ASN A 611 20.31 -25.57 0.00
N ALA A 612 20.98 -24.41 0.13
CA ALA A 612 20.64 -23.17 -0.56
C ALA A 612 20.48 -23.34 -2.08
N GLY A 613 21.30 -24.16 -2.73
CA GLY A 613 21.17 -24.41 -4.17
C GLY A 613 19.82 -25.04 -4.57
N GLN A 614 19.30 -25.96 -3.76
CA GLN A 614 17.97 -26.56 -3.98
C GLN A 614 16.87 -25.54 -3.68
N ALA A 615 16.99 -24.81 -2.57
CA ALA A 615 16.04 -23.78 -2.18
C ALA A 615 15.91 -22.67 -3.24
N LYS A 616 17.04 -22.12 -3.72
CA LYS A 616 17.07 -21.10 -4.78
C LYS A 616 16.39 -21.57 -6.06
N ARG A 617 16.64 -22.81 -6.49
CA ARG A 617 15.97 -23.38 -7.67
C ARG A 617 14.46 -23.48 -7.47
N ALA A 618 14.00 -23.97 -6.32
CA ALA A 618 12.58 -24.07 -6.00
C ALA A 618 11.91 -22.69 -5.92
N LEU A 619 12.57 -21.70 -5.32
CA LEU A 619 12.09 -20.32 -5.22
C LEU A 619 11.99 -19.64 -6.59
N ALA A 620 12.99 -19.80 -7.44
CA ALA A 620 12.93 -19.27 -8.82
C ALA A 620 11.82 -19.96 -9.63
N ALA A 621 11.67 -21.28 -9.52
CA ALA A 621 10.58 -22.01 -10.16
C ALA A 621 9.20 -21.55 -9.69
N ALA A 622 9.08 -21.19 -8.40
CA ALA A 622 7.88 -20.62 -7.80
C ALA A 622 7.67 -19.14 -8.09
N ARG A 623 8.56 -18.50 -8.88
CA ARG A 623 8.54 -17.07 -9.19
C ARG A 623 8.54 -16.20 -7.93
N THR A 624 9.33 -16.58 -6.93
CA THR A 624 9.57 -15.74 -5.75
C THR A 624 10.30 -14.48 -6.14
N SER A 625 9.74 -13.32 -5.82
CA SER A 625 10.29 -12.01 -6.20
C SER A 625 11.35 -11.52 -5.21
N LEU A 626 11.14 -11.79 -3.93
CA LEU A 626 11.94 -11.30 -2.83
C LEU A 626 12.08 -12.36 -1.75
N VAL A 627 13.27 -12.47 -1.19
CA VAL A 627 13.59 -13.30 -0.02
C VAL A 627 13.97 -12.37 1.13
N LEU A 628 13.34 -12.55 2.28
CA LEU A 628 13.60 -11.83 3.52
C LEU A 628 14.33 -12.77 4.49
N HIS A 629 15.46 -12.36 5.04
CA HIS A 629 16.18 -13.14 6.05
C HIS A 629 16.80 -12.32 7.19
N GLY A 630 17.31 -13.03 8.20
CA GLY A 630 17.96 -12.50 9.39
C GLY A 630 19.35 -13.10 9.59
N HIS A 631 19.64 -13.49 10.83
CA HIS A 631 20.76 -14.33 11.29
C HIS A 631 22.13 -13.66 11.27
N THR A 632 22.43 -12.89 10.24
CA THR A 632 23.74 -12.24 10.10
C THR A 632 23.82 -10.90 10.81
N HIS A 633 22.71 -10.42 11.39
CA HIS A 633 22.54 -9.13 12.06
C HIS A 633 22.84 -7.88 11.21
N LEU A 634 23.25 -8.06 9.96
CA LEU A 634 23.64 -7.01 9.03
C LEU A 634 22.56 -6.77 7.98
N GLY A 635 22.27 -5.48 7.74
CA GLY A 635 21.44 -5.08 6.60
C GLY A 635 22.12 -5.44 5.28
N PHE A 636 21.44 -6.22 4.45
CA PHE A 636 21.97 -6.75 3.21
C PHE A 636 20.93 -6.66 2.09
N ALA A 637 21.36 -6.30 0.88
CA ALA A 637 20.53 -6.34 -0.31
C ALA A 637 21.32 -6.97 -1.46
N ALA A 638 20.69 -7.90 -2.18
CA ALA A 638 21.29 -8.53 -3.34
C ALA A 638 20.24 -8.95 -4.38
N ALA A 639 20.76 -9.25 -5.56
CA ALA A 639 20.01 -9.71 -6.71
C ALA A 639 20.65 -10.96 -7.29
N GLU A 640 19.90 -12.05 -7.35
CA GLU A 640 20.38 -13.28 -7.94
C GLU A 640 19.54 -13.69 -9.14
N ARG A 641 20.22 -13.85 -10.28
CA ARG A 641 19.62 -14.34 -11.52
C ARG A 641 20.00 -15.79 -11.73
N LEU A 642 19.02 -16.69 -11.62
CA LEU A 642 19.25 -18.10 -11.89
C LEU A 642 19.24 -18.38 -13.40
N LEU A 643 20.36 -18.92 -13.90
CA LEU A 643 20.51 -19.33 -15.30
C LEU A 643 20.23 -20.84 -15.44
N GLY A 644 19.61 -21.24 -16.56
CA GLY A 644 19.48 -22.65 -16.95
C GLY A 644 18.31 -23.44 -16.36
N SER A 645 17.37 -22.81 -15.64
CA SER A 645 16.20 -23.46 -15.03
C SER A 645 14.84 -23.03 -15.62
N GLY A 646 14.83 -22.49 -16.84
CA GLY A 646 13.64 -21.95 -17.51
C GLY A 646 13.83 -20.49 -17.96
N PRO A 647 12.75 -19.71 -18.13
CA PRO A 647 12.85 -18.27 -18.35
C PRO A 647 13.68 -17.63 -17.23
N ALA A 648 14.58 -16.72 -17.59
CA ALA A 648 15.37 -16.02 -16.59
C ALA A 648 14.46 -15.32 -15.57
N TRP A 649 14.72 -15.56 -14.29
CA TRP A 649 14.00 -14.95 -13.19
C TRP A 649 15.02 -14.44 -12.18
N THR A 650 14.92 -13.16 -11.83
CA THR A 650 15.76 -12.55 -10.80
C THR A 650 15.02 -12.56 -9.46
N VAL A 651 15.65 -13.15 -8.45
CA VAL A 651 15.19 -13.13 -7.06
C VAL A 651 15.97 -12.03 -6.34
N ARG A 652 15.27 -11.10 -5.69
CA ARG A 652 15.90 -10.14 -4.78
C ARG A 652 16.03 -10.77 -3.39
N ILE A 653 17.03 -10.36 -2.65
CA ILE A 653 17.33 -10.87 -1.30
C ILE A 653 17.55 -9.66 -0.41
N ALA A 654 16.85 -9.61 0.73
CA ALA A 654 16.98 -8.57 1.73
C ALA A 654 17.21 -9.21 3.12
N GLY A 655 18.39 -8.99 3.68
CA GLY A 655 18.71 -9.29 5.08
C GLY A 655 18.36 -8.11 5.97
N ALA A 656 17.63 -8.34 7.05
CA ALA A 656 17.40 -7.30 8.05
C ALA A 656 18.63 -7.19 8.95
N PRO A 657 19.04 -5.96 9.32
CA PRO A 657 19.86 -5.78 10.50
C PRO A 657 19.16 -6.39 11.72
N ALA A 658 19.91 -6.76 12.76
CA ALA A 658 19.28 -7.11 14.01
C ALA A 658 18.48 -5.91 14.53
N LEU A 659 17.24 -6.14 14.98
CA LEU A 659 16.46 -5.04 15.55
C LEU A 659 17.04 -4.64 16.91
N ALA A 660 17.56 -5.62 17.65
CA ALA A 660 18.19 -5.39 18.94
C ALA A 660 19.40 -6.30 19.12
N SER A 661 20.58 -5.72 18.87
CA SER A 661 21.86 -6.35 19.14
C SER A 661 22.47 -5.89 20.46
N ARG A 662 23.43 -6.69 20.96
CA ARG A 662 24.40 -6.31 21.99
C ARG A 662 25.58 -5.53 21.41
N GLU A 663 25.89 -5.75 20.14
CA GLU A 663 27.09 -5.26 19.49
C GLU A 663 26.80 -3.94 18.78
N THR A 664 27.52 -2.89 19.17
CA THR A 664 27.34 -1.54 18.62
C THR A 664 27.68 -1.44 17.14
N GLU A 665 28.51 -2.36 16.63
CA GLU A 665 28.94 -2.40 15.22
C GLU A 665 27.85 -2.90 14.27
N GLU A 666 26.88 -3.69 14.75
CA GLU A 666 25.83 -4.29 13.93
C GLU A 666 24.78 -3.28 13.46
N ARG A 667 24.70 -2.11 14.12
CA ARG A 667 23.78 -1.00 13.83
C ARG A 667 22.32 -1.47 13.71
N ASN A 668 21.64 -1.47 14.85
CA ASN A 668 20.24 -1.85 14.97
C ASN A 668 19.36 -1.26 13.86
N GLY A 669 18.44 -2.05 13.31
CA GLY A 669 17.69 -1.63 12.14
C GLY A 669 16.56 -2.56 11.76
N TYR A 670 15.87 -2.20 10.67
CA TYR A 670 14.84 -3.03 10.05
C TYR A 670 14.75 -2.71 8.55
N ASN A 671 14.05 -3.55 7.79
CA ASN A 671 13.74 -3.27 6.39
C ASN A 671 12.28 -2.80 6.25
N GLU A 672 12.04 -1.79 5.41
CA GLU A 672 10.71 -1.47 4.90
C GLU A 672 10.55 -2.05 3.50
N LEU A 673 9.53 -2.88 3.33
CA LEU A 673 9.05 -3.37 2.04
C LEU A 673 7.75 -2.64 1.70
N PHE A 674 7.68 -2.13 0.48
CA PHE A 674 6.50 -1.51 -0.08
C PHE A 674 6.02 -2.31 -1.28
N VAL A 675 4.74 -2.66 -1.30
CA VAL A 675 4.11 -3.43 -2.38
C VAL A 675 2.99 -2.59 -2.99
N SER A 676 3.11 -2.31 -4.27
CA SER A 676 2.07 -1.67 -5.07
C SER A 676 1.56 -2.64 -6.14
N ARG A 677 0.27 -2.60 -6.40
CA ARG A 677 -0.38 -3.31 -7.51
C ARG A 677 -0.98 -2.29 -8.46
N GLU A 678 -0.97 -2.61 -9.76
CA GLU A 678 -1.64 -1.84 -10.83
C GLU A 678 -2.04 -2.82 -11.95
N GLY A 679 -3.31 -2.85 -12.35
CA GLY A 679 -3.78 -3.66 -13.49
C GLY A 679 -3.49 -5.18 -13.41
N GLY A 680 -3.02 -5.68 -12.27
CA GLY A 680 -2.59 -7.07 -12.07
C GLY A 680 -1.06 -7.28 -12.01
N ALA A 681 -0.28 -6.26 -12.34
CA ALA A 681 1.17 -6.24 -12.12
C ALA A 681 1.51 -5.71 -10.72
N HIS A 682 2.68 -6.08 -10.22
CA HIS A 682 3.21 -5.60 -8.94
C HIS A 682 4.50 -4.83 -9.13
N THR A 683 4.72 -3.85 -8.27
CA THR A 683 5.99 -3.17 -8.08
C THR A 683 6.36 -3.26 -6.61
N LEU A 684 7.60 -3.62 -6.33
CA LEU A 684 8.14 -3.65 -4.98
C LEU A 684 9.19 -2.55 -4.84
N ALA A 685 9.27 -1.96 -3.66
CA ALA A 685 10.38 -1.13 -3.24
C ALA A 685 10.85 -1.58 -1.87
N VAL A 686 12.16 -1.54 -1.62
CA VAL A 686 12.74 -1.92 -0.33
C VAL A 686 13.76 -0.86 0.08
N ARG A 687 13.82 -0.58 1.38
CA ARG A 687 14.93 0.17 2.00
C ARG A 687 15.23 -0.36 3.40
N THR A 688 16.46 -0.20 3.85
CA THR A 688 16.83 -0.45 5.25
C THR A 688 16.70 0.85 6.05
N VAL A 689 16.13 0.78 7.25
CA VAL A 689 16.08 1.88 8.22
C VAL A 689 16.98 1.51 9.39
N ARG A 690 17.86 2.43 9.79
CA ARG A 690 18.84 2.21 10.86
C ARG A 690 18.61 3.13 12.03
N LEU A 691 18.88 2.65 13.24
CA LEU A 691 18.89 3.46 14.45
C LEU A 691 20.28 4.10 14.61
N ASP A 692 20.40 5.35 14.17
CA ASP A 692 21.64 6.13 14.22
C ASP A 692 21.45 7.31 15.18
N GLY A 693 22.27 7.39 16.24
CA GLY A 693 22.20 8.50 17.19
C GLY A 693 20.84 8.66 17.90
N GLY A 694 20.13 7.54 18.12
CA GLY A 694 18.79 7.54 18.71
C GLY A 694 17.65 7.89 17.74
N GLN A 695 17.95 8.06 16.44
CA GLN A 695 16.95 8.35 15.40
C GLN A 695 16.89 7.24 14.36
N TRP A 696 15.68 6.89 13.95
CA TRP A 696 15.45 5.94 12.86
C TRP A 696 15.60 6.63 11.50
N THR A 697 16.73 6.39 10.85
CA THR A 697 17.11 7.03 9.60
C THR A 697 16.91 6.08 8.42
N PRO A 698 16.06 6.44 7.44
CA PRO A 698 15.84 5.62 6.26
C PRO A 698 17.05 5.68 5.31
N GLY A 699 17.47 4.53 4.80
CA GLY A 699 18.48 4.41 3.75
C GLY A 699 17.92 4.56 2.34
N GLU A 700 18.76 4.21 1.36
CA GLU A 700 18.42 4.25 -0.05
C GLU A 700 17.29 3.26 -0.40
N VAL A 701 16.44 3.65 -1.35
CA VAL A 701 15.32 2.85 -1.85
C VAL A 701 15.71 2.24 -3.18
N PHE A 702 15.58 0.92 -3.30
CA PHE A 702 15.65 0.24 -4.58
C PHE A 702 14.29 -0.35 -4.93
N ALA A 703 13.85 -0.16 -6.18
CA ALA A 703 12.55 -0.59 -6.66
C ALA A 703 12.66 -1.47 -7.89
N PHE A 704 11.75 -2.43 -8.01
CA PHE A 704 11.80 -3.44 -9.07
C PHE A 704 10.41 -4.05 -9.34
N ARG A 705 10.25 -4.58 -10.56
CA ARG A 705 9.13 -5.46 -10.91
C ARG A 705 9.52 -6.92 -10.60
N PRO A 706 8.59 -7.79 -10.15
CA PRO A 706 8.81 -9.22 -9.97
C PRO A 706 9.58 -9.88 -11.12
N GLY A 707 10.71 -10.51 -10.82
CA GLY A 707 11.51 -11.26 -11.78
C GLY A 707 12.33 -10.45 -12.78
N ALA A 708 12.21 -9.11 -12.78
CA ALA A 708 12.97 -8.25 -13.67
C ALA A 708 14.48 -8.25 -13.30
N ALA A 709 15.35 -8.18 -14.31
CA ALA A 709 16.79 -8.12 -14.09
C ALA A 709 17.20 -6.81 -13.41
N ASP A 710 16.66 -5.70 -13.89
CA ASP A 710 17.12 -4.37 -13.51
C ASP A 710 16.38 -3.86 -12.28
N GLU A 711 17.13 -3.18 -11.41
CA GLU A 711 16.59 -2.23 -10.45
C GLU A 711 16.36 -0.92 -11.20
N ARG A 712 15.30 -0.20 -10.82
CA ARG A 712 14.96 1.08 -11.45
C ARG A 712 14.73 2.12 -10.38
N ASP A 713 15.02 3.36 -10.73
CA ASP A 713 14.57 4.49 -9.93
C ASP A 713 13.03 4.47 -9.85
N LEU A 714 12.50 4.82 -8.68
CA LEU A 714 11.06 4.77 -8.45
C LEU A 714 10.30 5.75 -9.36
N ALA A 715 10.90 6.88 -9.74
CA ALA A 715 10.32 7.81 -10.71
C ALA A 715 10.26 7.20 -12.12
N GLU A 716 11.25 6.41 -12.53
CA GLU A 716 11.21 5.68 -13.81
C GLU A 716 10.08 4.64 -13.84
N LEU A 717 9.87 3.93 -12.73
CA LEU A 717 8.75 3.00 -12.60
C LEU A 717 7.39 3.69 -12.62
N CYS A 718 7.31 4.92 -12.07
CA CYS A 718 6.11 5.73 -12.18
C CYS A 718 5.88 6.20 -13.62
N ALA A 719 6.94 6.56 -14.34
CA ALA A 719 6.88 7.02 -15.72
C ALA A 719 6.53 5.91 -16.72
N ASP A 720 6.90 4.65 -16.44
CA ASP A 720 6.69 3.53 -17.37
C ASP A 720 5.21 3.38 -17.75
N GLY A 721 4.88 3.68 -19.00
CA GLY A 721 3.54 3.52 -19.57
C GLY A 721 3.15 2.06 -19.84
N ARG A 722 4.07 1.10 -19.68
CA ARG A 722 3.77 -0.31 -19.90
C ARG A 722 3.05 -0.90 -18.67
N PRO A 723 1.87 -1.50 -18.85
CA PRO A 723 1.18 -2.22 -17.78
C PRO A 723 2.05 -3.34 -17.19
#